data_AF-A0A536PIQ5-F1
#
_entry.id   AF-A0A536PIQ5-F1
#
_cell.length_a   1.000
_cell.length_b   1.000
_cell.length_c   1.000
_cell.angle_alpha   90.00
_cell.angle_beta   90.00
_cell.angle_gamma   90.00
#
_symmetry.space_group_name_H-M   'P 1'
#
loop_
_entity.id
_entity.type
_entity.pdbx_description
1 polymer ?
#
loop_
_entity_poly.entity_id
_entity_poly.type
_entity_poly.pdbx_seq_one_letter_code
_entity_poly.pdbx_strand_id
1 'polypeptide(L)'
;MLLAALFVLMLFPRASAPAVASQRASGEIVAREVVQHDPARTAGGLTVRTESGTELGLKDAGATGGGTLLFTSDPVDAGQAFDHLGVHWVAALGSEDTFYVEVRTSRDGASWSEWAVFTADEDMADHDRNEWFAGPYAVPAARFAQYRIWLTGGDAGALEQVALSFMDVSDLNAGPIARLVNDLHGALSDFGRSYAEAAPAGASAIRSRQDWAADENLMLWAPKYQPVQKAIIHHTVTDDGGTNPAASIRSIYYYHAVTRGWGDIGYNYIVDKFGNIWTGRQGGDGVIGGHAYGWNNGTIGVAALGDYSVNAPTGQLQGALENIIALKFKQLGLQPYGNDVFTHQEQGPNGQWVNVTSSPPNIQGHRNANYILSREGGQTACPGNGIYNMLDGIRRLAQAAVDNGYTALPYVEPQLGKAGVPGTPIPVSVSVTNRGLTSIPAGTAVSYKLLSKGAVSVSQGAAAQLQSAIAPGASASVNVPLTIPVMGTYIVRWDLQSNGMWWNDLYRTPYRDVAFRAADWGADWVTDNVPLSWTAGEIRTITVTVLNDGGRTWNATGAGPVKLGYKWVSDATGNTFPGPSLVPLPADVAPGQQVRLPIVVTAPQYPTNYTLYLDLYKENEFAFADKGIAPDDTPTGVSVDFKAGYQWSAPALTAGQTATVPVTITNLGRGIFPVTNSFPVNLGYHWLSASGQTVVWDGARTKLGADLGPQQSVSVNAQVTAPPTGGNYQLRFDLVQEGVAWFSTKGVTPGNAMVIVAGPVLPAFGAAYAPGAPSLPVAGTPASVPITLTNTS
;
A
#
# COMPACT_ATOMS: atom_id res chain seq x y z
N MET A 1 -14.01 7.66 42.46
CA MET A 1 -14.52 7.05 41.21
C MET A 1 -13.46 6.97 40.10
N LEU A 2 -12.64 8.01 39.87
CA LEU A 2 -11.56 8.00 38.86
C LEU A 2 -10.53 6.85 39.05
N LEU A 3 -10.14 6.54 40.30
CA LEU A 3 -9.21 5.44 40.61
C LEU A 3 -9.78 4.05 40.32
N ALA A 4 -11.11 3.87 40.48
CA ALA A 4 -11.75 2.57 40.22
C ALA A 4 -11.82 2.28 38.71
N ALA A 5 -12.01 3.32 37.89
CA ALA A 5 -11.99 3.21 36.44
C ALA A 5 -10.59 2.87 35.87
N LEU A 6 -9.52 3.48 36.40
CA LEU A 6 -8.14 3.11 36.04
C LEU A 6 -7.81 1.67 36.44
N PHE A 7 -8.34 1.20 37.57
CA PHE A 7 -8.14 -0.16 38.06
C PHE A 7 -8.81 -1.22 37.16
N VAL A 8 -9.98 -0.92 36.59
CA VAL A 8 -10.68 -1.81 35.63
C VAL A 8 -9.94 -1.91 34.30
N LEU A 9 -9.32 -0.81 33.82
CA LEU A 9 -8.49 -0.81 32.61
C LEU A 9 -7.20 -1.65 32.74
N MET A 10 -6.67 -1.82 33.96
CA MET A 10 -5.46 -2.61 34.22
C MET A 10 -5.72 -4.11 34.41
N LEU A 11 -6.95 -4.51 34.72
CA LEU A 11 -7.30 -5.91 35.03
C LEU A 11 -7.62 -6.77 33.80
N PHE A 12 -7.80 -6.16 32.63
CA PHE A 12 -8.18 -6.88 31.41
C PHE A 12 -7.34 -6.41 30.21
N PRO A 13 -6.27 -7.14 29.82
CA PRO A 13 -5.63 -6.90 28.54
C PRO A 13 -6.67 -7.12 27.43
N ARG A 14 -7.01 -6.04 26.70
CA ARG A 14 -8.03 -6.08 25.63
C ARG A 14 -7.53 -6.98 24.49
N ALA A 15 -8.03 -8.21 24.45
CA ALA A 15 -7.83 -9.14 23.32
C ALA A 15 -8.89 -8.97 22.21
N SER A 16 -9.91 -8.12 22.42
CA SER A 16 -11.00 -7.86 21.47
C SER A 16 -11.26 -6.37 21.31
N ALA A 17 -11.60 -5.94 20.09
CA ALA A 17 -11.98 -4.55 19.79
C ALA A 17 -13.28 -4.16 20.53
N PRO A 18 -13.44 -2.86 20.87
CA PRO A 18 -14.69 -2.37 21.47
C PRO A 18 -15.87 -2.58 20.53
N ALA A 19 -17.02 -2.98 21.10
CA ALA A 19 -18.24 -3.27 20.35
C ALA A 19 -18.97 -2.00 19.87
N VAL A 20 -18.55 -0.85 20.40
CA VAL A 20 -19.10 0.49 20.16
C VAL A 20 -17.94 1.48 20.15
N ALA A 21 -17.97 2.47 19.28
CA ALA A 21 -17.03 3.59 19.35
C ALA A 21 -17.27 4.40 20.64
N SER A 22 -16.21 5.05 21.17
CA SER A 22 -16.41 6.11 22.16
C SER A 22 -17.27 7.22 21.55
N GLN A 23 -18.23 7.74 22.32
CA GLN A 23 -18.99 8.91 21.90
C GLN A 23 -18.04 10.07 21.64
N ARG A 24 -18.35 10.89 20.63
CA ARG A 24 -17.51 12.02 20.28
C ARG A 24 -17.86 13.24 21.11
N ALA A 25 -16.85 13.95 21.60
CA ALA A 25 -17.01 15.13 22.47
C ALA A 25 -17.64 16.31 21.70
N SER A 26 -17.29 16.44 20.42
CA SER A 26 -17.87 17.44 19.52
C SER A 26 -19.17 16.96 18.86
N GLY A 27 -19.34 15.64 18.70
CA GLY A 27 -20.38 15.05 17.85
C GLY A 27 -20.11 15.20 16.33
N GLU A 28 -19.05 15.91 15.94
CA GLU A 28 -18.83 16.36 14.55
C GLU A 28 -17.45 16.01 14.03
N ILE A 29 -17.31 15.51 12.79
CA ILE A 29 -15.99 15.22 12.19
C ILE A 29 -15.30 16.54 11.89
N VAL A 30 -14.19 16.81 12.60
CA VAL A 30 -13.41 18.02 12.41
C VAL A 30 -12.47 17.77 11.24
N ALA A 31 -12.75 18.39 10.11
CA ALA A 31 -12.00 18.17 8.88
C ALA A 31 -11.79 19.45 8.10
N ARG A 32 -10.68 19.50 7.37
CA ARG A 32 -10.33 20.63 6.51
C ARG A 32 -9.69 20.10 5.25
N GLU A 33 -10.14 20.61 4.11
CA GLU A 33 -9.49 20.36 2.84
C GLU A 33 -8.62 21.54 2.42
N VAL A 34 -7.47 21.23 1.84
CA VAL A 34 -6.59 22.21 1.19
C VAL A 34 -6.39 21.78 -0.25
N VAL A 35 -6.76 22.66 -1.17
CA VAL A 35 -6.67 22.44 -2.62
C VAL A 35 -5.56 23.31 -3.20
N GLN A 36 -4.69 22.69 -4.00
CA GLN A 36 -3.65 23.36 -4.77
C GLN A 36 -3.93 23.16 -6.26
N HIS A 37 -4.16 24.27 -6.97
CA HIS A 37 -4.29 24.28 -8.42
C HIS A 37 -2.94 24.42 -9.10
N ASP A 38 -2.81 23.76 -10.26
CA ASP A 38 -1.62 23.71 -11.10
C ASP A 38 -0.33 23.59 -10.29
N PRO A 39 -0.20 22.57 -9.41
CA PRO A 39 0.84 22.53 -8.38
C PRO A 39 2.23 22.61 -9.00
N ALA A 40 2.45 21.96 -10.13
CA ALA A 40 3.72 22.00 -10.84
C ALA A 40 3.95 23.32 -11.61
N ARG A 41 2.92 24.07 -12.03
CA ARG A 41 3.12 25.30 -12.83
C ARG A 41 3.21 26.58 -11.99
N THR A 42 2.55 26.61 -10.83
CA THR A 42 2.34 27.86 -10.07
C THR A 42 3.19 27.98 -8.80
N ALA A 43 3.80 26.88 -8.33
CA ALA A 43 4.54 26.86 -7.06
C ALA A 43 6.06 26.74 -7.25
N GLY A 44 6.83 27.33 -6.33
CA GLY A 44 8.30 27.36 -6.34
C GLY A 44 9.00 26.01 -6.05
N GLY A 45 8.24 24.93 -5.85
CA GLY A 45 8.72 23.58 -5.52
C GLY A 45 8.92 22.64 -6.72
N LEU A 46 8.77 23.14 -7.96
CA LEU A 46 9.01 22.33 -9.15
C LEU A 46 10.50 22.15 -9.39
N THR A 47 10.91 20.88 -9.48
CA THR A 47 12.27 20.52 -9.88
C THR A 47 12.24 19.62 -11.09
N VAL A 48 12.97 20.02 -12.13
CA VAL A 48 13.19 19.14 -13.28
C VAL A 48 14.24 18.12 -12.86
N ARG A 49 13.87 16.84 -12.87
CA ARG A 49 14.87 15.76 -12.85
C ARG A 49 15.09 15.35 -14.29
N THR A 50 15.99 16.06 -14.97
CA THR A 50 16.72 15.40 -16.04
C THR A 50 17.63 14.35 -15.38
N GLU A 51 18.13 13.42 -16.17
CA GLU A 51 19.09 12.37 -15.80
C GLU A 51 20.37 12.86 -15.06
N SER A 52 20.48 14.15 -14.71
CA SER A 52 21.63 14.82 -14.10
C SER A 52 21.41 15.38 -12.67
N GLY A 53 20.19 15.32 -12.11
CA GLY A 53 19.87 15.86 -10.78
C GLY A 53 19.27 17.27 -10.79
N THR A 54 18.60 17.63 -9.68
CA THR A 54 17.66 18.74 -9.46
C THR A 54 18.13 20.15 -9.88
N GLU A 55 17.41 20.83 -10.79
CA GLU A 55 17.38 22.31 -10.87
C GLU A 55 16.21 22.86 -10.03
N LEU A 56 16.47 23.88 -9.20
CA LEU A 56 15.47 24.65 -8.48
C LEU A 56 15.21 25.97 -9.23
N GLY A 57 13.97 26.13 -9.72
CA GLY A 57 13.44 27.41 -10.20
C GLY A 57 13.24 27.47 -11.72
N LEU A 58 12.00 27.31 -12.19
CA LEU A 58 11.68 27.47 -13.60
C LEU A 58 11.36 28.92 -13.94
N LYS A 59 12.03 29.41 -14.98
CA LYS A 59 11.45 30.37 -15.92
C LYS A 59 11.15 29.80 -17.32
N ASP A 60 11.54 28.55 -17.62
CA ASP A 60 11.35 27.96 -18.95
C ASP A 60 10.76 26.54 -18.91
N ALA A 61 9.53 26.40 -18.40
CA ALA A 61 8.72 25.19 -18.57
C ALA A 61 8.11 25.16 -19.99
N GLY A 62 8.94 24.90 -21.00
CA GLY A 62 8.51 24.75 -22.38
C GLY A 62 9.40 23.76 -23.11
N ALA A 63 8.83 22.60 -23.46
CA ALA A 63 9.44 21.52 -24.25
C ALA A 63 10.59 20.73 -23.59
N THR A 64 10.27 19.65 -22.86
CA THR A 64 11.29 18.75 -22.29
C THR A 64 11.30 17.33 -22.86
N GLY A 65 10.49 16.99 -23.85
CA GLY A 65 10.72 15.79 -24.69
C GLY A 65 11.15 14.51 -23.94
N GLY A 66 10.48 14.15 -22.83
CA GLY A 66 10.57 12.81 -22.23
C GLY A 66 11.41 12.59 -20.95
N GLY A 67 11.57 13.58 -20.05
CA GLY A 67 12.18 13.36 -18.70
C GLY A 67 11.16 13.28 -17.56
N THR A 68 11.50 12.69 -16.39
CA THR A 68 10.61 12.67 -15.21
C THR A 68 10.72 13.97 -14.42
N LEU A 69 9.63 14.73 -14.23
CA LEU A 69 9.64 15.88 -13.32
C LEU A 69 9.29 15.45 -11.89
N LEU A 70 9.94 16.03 -10.89
CA LEU A 70 9.58 15.84 -9.49
C LEU A 70 9.14 17.18 -8.89
N PHE A 71 7.88 17.26 -8.52
CA PHE A 71 7.36 18.39 -7.75
C PHE A 71 7.28 18.00 -6.28
N THR A 72 7.72 18.86 -5.36
CA THR A 72 7.46 18.72 -3.92
C THR A 72 6.79 19.98 -3.40
N SER A 73 5.66 19.83 -2.74
CA SER A 73 4.92 20.94 -2.13
C SER A 73 5.67 21.55 -0.95
N ASP A 74 5.37 22.80 -0.60
CA ASP A 74 5.68 23.33 0.73
C ASP A 74 4.89 22.54 1.81
N PRO A 75 5.37 22.49 3.06
CA PRO A 75 4.59 21.93 4.17
C PRO A 75 3.21 22.57 4.29
N VAL A 76 2.16 21.76 4.18
CA VAL A 76 0.77 22.18 4.29
C VAL A 76 0.35 22.07 5.76
N ASP A 77 0.11 23.21 6.43
CA ASP A 77 -0.51 23.24 7.77
C ASP A 77 -2.01 22.95 7.65
N ALA A 78 -2.44 21.84 8.24
CA ALA A 78 -3.85 21.49 8.33
C ALA A 78 -4.64 22.50 9.18
N GLY A 79 -3.99 23.33 10.01
CA GLY A 79 -4.64 24.27 10.91
C GLY A 79 -5.20 23.61 12.17
N GLN A 80 -5.32 22.28 12.16
CA GLN A 80 -5.86 21.41 13.20
C GLN A 80 -5.01 20.14 13.33
N ALA A 81 -5.16 19.42 14.44
CA ALA A 81 -4.64 18.04 14.51
C ALA A 81 -5.51 17.12 13.64
N PHE A 82 -4.91 16.08 13.07
CA PHE A 82 -5.60 15.05 12.30
C PHE A 82 -4.98 13.67 12.54
N ASP A 83 -5.77 12.63 12.33
CA ASP A 83 -5.35 11.22 12.42
C ASP A 83 -5.67 10.41 11.16
N HIS A 84 -6.38 11.00 10.19
CA HIS A 84 -6.59 10.43 8.87
C HIS A 84 -6.36 11.47 7.78
N LEU A 85 -5.86 10.99 6.65
CA LEU A 85 -5.55 11.82 5.48
C LEU A 85 -6.12 11.18 4.22
N GLY A 86 -6.88 11.97 3.47
CA GLY A 86 -7.32 11.66 2.12
C GLY A 86 -6.59 12.50 1.08
N VAL A 87 -6.40 11.95 -0.12
CA VAL A 87 -5.73 12.61 -1.24
C VAL A 87 -6.54 12.38 -2.51
N HIS A 88 -6.83 13.46 -3.22
CA HIS A 88 -7.45 13.40 -4.53
C HIS A 88 -6.85 14.44 -5.47
N TRP A 89 -7.02 14.24 -6.77
CA TRP A 89 -6.36 15.05 -7.79
C TRP A 89 -7.12 15.08 -9.11
N VAL A 90 -6.97 16.17 -9.86
CA VAL A 90 -7.53 16.31 -11.22
C VAL A 90 -6.39 16.18 -12.22
N ALA A 91 -6.47 15.18 -13.08
CA ALA A 91 -5.51 14.96 -14.15
C ALA A 91 -5.93 15.69 -15.43
N ALA A 92 -4.98 16.12 -16.26
CA ALA A 92 -5.31 16.56 -17.60
C ALA A 92 -5.73 15.35 -18.46
N LEU A 93 -6.65 15.57 -19.40
CA LEU A 93 -7.16 14.49 -20.26
C LEU A 93 -6.02 13.78 -21.02
N GLY A 94 -5.94 12.46 -20.86
CA GLY A 94 -4.92 11.60 -21.48
C GLY A 94 -3.59 11.52 -20.71
N SER A 95 -3.53 12.05 -19.49
CA SER A 95 -2.33 12.05 -18.64
C SER A 95 -2.51 11.31 -17.31
N GLU A 96 -3.61 10.58 -17.14
CA GLU A 96 -4.08 9.99 -15.89
C GLU A 96 -3.09 8.98 -15.29
N ASP A 97 -2.38 8.23 -16.14
CA ASP A 97 -1.36 7.24 -15.74
C ASP A 97 0.08 7.78 -15.78
N THR A 98 0.25 9.09 -16.01
CA THR A 98 1.57 9.69 -16.25
C THR A 98 2.20 10.28 -14.99
N PHE A 99 1.61 10.02 -13.82
CA PHE A 99 2.17 10.47 -12.55
C PHE A 99 1.78 9.62 -11.35
N TYR A 100 2.54 9.79 -10.26
CA TYR A 100 2.26 9.17 -8.96
C TYR A 100 2.36 10.21 -7.84
N VAL A 101 1.51 10.09 -6.82
CA VAL A 101 1.46 10.98 -5.66
C VAL A 101 1.98 10.25 -4.43
N GLU A 102 2.89 10.89 -3.70
CA GLU A 102 3.35 10.43 -2.40
C GLU A 102 3.11 11.50 -1.35
N VAL A 103 2.79 11.09 -0.12
CA VAL A 103 2.54 11.98 1.00
C VAL A 103 3.28 11.53 2.24
N ARG A 104 3.72 12.49 3.04
CA ARG A 104 4.26 12.29 4.38
C ARG A 104 3.62 13.27 5.36
N THR A 105 3.63 12.92 6.65
CA THR A 105 3.01 13.72 7.70
C THR A 105 4.02 14.15 8.75
N SER A 106 3.70 15.21 9.48
CA SER A 106 4.52 15.72 10.57
C SER A 106 3.66 16.37 11.66
N ARG A 107 4.09 16.24 12.91
CA ARG A 107 3.45 16.89 14.06
C ARG A 107 3.91 18.34 14.24
N ASP A 108 5.16 18.63 13.89
CA ASP A 108 5.86 19.89 14.18
C ASP A 108 6.30 20.65 12.92
N GLY A 109 6.14 20.05 11.73
CA GLY A 109 6.58 20.61 10.46
C GLY A 109 8.08 20.42 10.18
N ALA A 110 8.81 19.76 11.08
CA ALA A 110 10.26 19.55 10.99
C ALA A 110 10.64 18.06 10.95
N SER A 111 9.97 17.24 11.76
CA SER A 111 10.17 15.80 11.87
C SER A 111 9.11 15.09 11.04
N TRP A 112 9.54 14.44 9.96
CA TRP A 112 8.64 13.88 8.95
C TRP A 112 8.61 12.35 9.00
N SER A 113 7.44 11.77 8.72
CA SER A 113 7.33 10.35 8.40
C SER A 113 8.06 10.00 7.10
N GLU A 114 8.25 8.70 6.86
CA GLU A 114 8.55 8.21 5.51
C GLU A 114 7.45 8.61 4.52
N TRP A 115 7.81 8.67 3.24
CA TRP A 115 6.87 8.90 2.16
C TRP A 115 6.01 7.65 1.93
N ALA A 116 4.70 7.84 1.85
CA ALA A 116 3.74 6.80 1.49
C ALA A 116 3.13 7.12 0.12
N VAL A 117 3.05 6.12 -0.75
CA VAL A 117 2.40 6.25 -2.07
C VAL A 117 0.89 6.21 -1.88
N PHE A 118 0.18 7.13 -2.54
CA PHE A 118 -1.28 7.13 -2.63
C PHE A 118 -1.66 6.79 -4.07
N THR A 119 -2.32 5.64 -4.24
CA THR A 119 -2.79 5.17 -5.54
C THR A 119 -4.26 5.52 -5.72
N ALA A 120 -4.67 5.77 -6.96
CA ALA A 120 -6.08 5.97 -7.28
C ALA A 120 -6.87 4.71 -6.92
N ASP A 121 -8.01 4.93 -6.27
CA ASP A 121 -9.07 3.96 -6.14
C ASP A 121 -9.98 4.11 -7.37
N GLU A 122 -9.97 3.08 -8.20
CA GLU A 122 -10.74 3.00 -9.44
C GLU A 122 -12.26 3.10 -9.21
N ASP A 123 -12.75 2.69 -8.03
CA ASP A 123 -14.17 2.74 -7.68
C ASP A 123 -14.61 4.16 -7.23
N MET A 124 -13.66 5.04 -6.89
CA MET A 124 -13.94 6.40 -6.43
C MET A 124 -13.71 7.47 -7.50
N ALA A 125 -13.16 7.14 -8.66
CA ALA A 125 -12.88 8.12 -9.71
C ALA A 125 -14.14 8.89 -10.16
N ASP A 126 -13.96 10.15 -10.55
CA ASP A 126 -14.96 11.00 -11.20
C ASP A 126 -14.54 11.26 -12.64
N HIS A 127 -14.97 10.38 -13.54
CA HIS A 127 -14.61 10.47 -14.95
C HIS A 127 -15.17 11.71 -15.65
N ASP A 128 -16.28 12.29 -15.17
CA ASP A 128 -16.86 13.51 -15.76
C ASP A 128 -15.98 14.73 -15.46
N ARG A 129 -15.31 14.73 -14.30
CA ARG A 129 -14.40 15.80 -13.86
C ARG A 129 -12.93 15.47 -14.05
N ASN A 130 -12.61 14.28 -14.56
CA ASN A 130 -11.27 13.70 -14.61
C ASN A 130 -10.53 13.76 -13.25
N GLU A 131 -11.28 13.53 -12.17
CA GLU A 131 -10.81 13.60 -10.80
C GLU A 131 -10.64 12.20 -10.22
N TRP A 132 -9.52 11.96 -9.56
CA TRP A 132 -9.09 10.66 -9.06
C TRP A 132 -8.89 10.75 -7.56
N PHE A 133 -9.30 9.70 -6.85
CA PHE A 133 -9.34 9.70 -5.39
C PHE A 133 -8.57 8.49 -4.88
N ALA A 134 -7.67 8.69 -3.92
CA ALA A 134 -7.12 7.59 -3.12
C ALA A 134 -7.99 7.34 -1.89
N GLY A 135 -8.03 6.10 -1.39
CA GLY A 135 -8.65 5.76 -0.11
C GLY A 135 -8.07 6.60 1.05
N PRO A 136 -8.87 7.00 2.06
CA PRO A 136 -8.33 7.68 3.22
C PRO A 136 -7.51 6.70 4.08
N TYR A 137 -6.34 7.16 4.55
CA TYR A 137 -5.43 6.33 5.36
C TYR A 137 -5.30 6.88 6.79
N ALA A 138 -5.27 5.97 7.75
CA ALA A 138 -4.85 6.29 9.11
C ALA A 138 -3.37 6.72 9.15
N VAL A 139 -3.08 7.79 9.89
CA VAL A 139 -1.72 8.31 10.10
C VAL A 139 -1.47 8.54 11.60
N PRO A 140 -0.20 8.54 12.05
CA PRO A 140 0.11 9.06 13.38
C PRO A 140 -0.43 10.48 13.53
N ALA A 141 -0.89 10.83 14.74
CA ALA A 141 -1.44 12.15 15.02
C ALA A 141 -0.51 13.28 14.55
N ALA A 142 -0.96 14.04 13.56
CA ALA A 142 -0.17 15.02 12.82
C ALA A 142 -0.89 16.37 12.74
N ARG A 143 -0.18 17.39 12.26
CA ARG A 143 -0.71 18.74 11.97
C ARG A 143 -0.31 19.22 10.58
N PHE A 144 0.82 18.75 10.07
CA PHE A 144 1.33 19.10 8.76
C PHE A 144 1.34 17.87 7.85
N ALA A 145 1.11 18.08 6.56
CA ALA A 145 1.45 17.11 5.53
C ALA A 145 2.29 17.77 4.44
N GLN A 146 2.98 16.94 3.66
CA GLN A 146 3.69 17.36 2.47
C GLN A 146 3.50 16.28 1.43
N TYR A 147 3.17 16.68 0.20
CA TYR A 147 3.05 15.77 -0.94
C TYR A 147 4.15 16.03 -1.97
N ARG A 148 4.53 14.99 -2.71
CA ARG A 148 5.38 15.09 -3.89
C ARG A 148 4.78 14.29 -5.06
N ILE A 149 5.03 14.76 -6.27
CA ILE A 149 4.47 14.21 -7.50
C ILE A 149 5.61 13.87 -8.46
N TRP A 150 5.58 12.65 -8.99
CA TRP A 150 6.46 12.22 -10.07
C TRP A 150 5.71 12.29 -11.39
N LEU A 151 6.01 13.26 -12.24
CA LEU A 151 5.42 13.38 -13.58
C LEU A 151 6.30 12.63 -14.57
N THR A 152 5.98 11.38 -14.85
CA THR A 152 6.82 10.46 -15.64
C THR A 152 6.87 10.85 -17.13
N GLY A 153 5.80 11.49 -17.63
CA GLY A 153 5.76 12.05 -18.99
C GLY A 153 6.47 13.40 -19.15
N GLY A 154 6.91 14.01 -18.04
CA GLY A 154 7.64 15.27 -18.06
C GLY A 154 6.82 16.53 -18.30
N ASP A 155 5.48 16.40 -18.33
CA ASP A 155 4.57 17.52 -18.53
C ASP A 155 4.07 18.05 -17.18
N ALA A 156 4.45 19.29 -16.84
CA ALA A 156 3.95 19.99 -15.66
C ALA A 156 2.44 20.28 -15.72
N GLY A 157 1.82 20.12 -16.89
CA GLY A 157 0.38 20.19 -17.11
C GLY A 157 -0.40 18.90 -16.90
N ALA A 158 0.27 17.76 -16.68
CA ALA A 158 -0.43 16.49 -16.50
C ALA A 158 -1.31 16.45 -15.24
N LEU A 159 -1.04 17.34 -14.28
CA LEU A 159 -1.82 17.44 -13.04
C LEU A 159 -2.32 18.87 -12.84
N GLU A 160 -3.63 19.02 -12.93
CA GLU A 160 -4.33 20.31 -12.84
C GLU A 160 -4.63 20.69 -11.39
N GLN A 161 -4.81 19.70 -10.50
CA GLN A 161 -5.15 19.95 -9.10
C GLN A 161 -4.71 18.81 -8.20
N VAL A 162 -4.27 19.13 -6.98
CA VAL A 162 -4.16 18.17 -5.86
C VAL A 162 -4.85 18.73 -4.66
N ALA A 163 -5.58 17.89 -3.94
CA ALA A 163 -6.26 18.23 -2.72
C ALA A 163 -5.93 17.24 -1.60
N LEU A 164 -5.74 17.78 -0.40
CA LEU A 164 -5.50 17.03 0.83
C LEU A 164 -6.66 17.24 1.80
N SER A 165 -7.35 16.17 2.18
CA SER A 165 -8.44 16.20 3.15
C SER A 165 -7.93 15.71 4.51
N PHE A 166 -7.72 16.66 5.44
CA PHE A 166 -7.25 16.39 6.80
C PHE A 166 -8.42 16.10 7.72
N MET A 167 -8.46 14.92 8.35
CA MET A 167 -9.61 14.48 9.15
C MET A 167 -9.18 14.13 10.57
N ASP A 168 -9.88 14.70 11.56
CA ASP A 168 -9.86 14.25 12.95
C ASP A 168 -11.13 13.43 13.22
N VAL A 169 -10.97 12.11 13.19
CA VAL A 169 -12.08 11.15 13.44
C VAL A 169 -12.00 10.52 14.83
N SER A 170 -11.05 10.94 15.67
CA SER A 170 -10.87 10.44 17.05
C SER A 170 -10.80 11.55 18.11
N ASP A 171 -11.29 12.75 17.79
CA ASP A 171 -11.38 13.92 18.69
C ASP A 171 -10.03 14.38 19.26
N LEU A 172 -8.97 14.33 18.45
CA LEU A 172 -7.65 14.88 18.81
C LEU A 172 -7.75 16.35 19.25
N ASN A 173 -8.62 17.13 18.63
CA ASN A 173 -8.79 18.56 18.88
C ASN A 173 -9.68 18.89 20.10
N ALA A 174 -10.40 17.93 20.69
CA ALA A 174 -11.28 18.16 21.84
C ALA A 174 -10.55 18.35 23.19
N GLY A 175 -9.22 18.19 23.21
CA GLY A 175 -8.40 18.26 24.42
C GLY A 175 -8.39 16.96 25.25
N PRO A 176 -7.40 16.79 26.15
CA PRO A 176 -7.13 15.51 26.81
C PRO A 176 -8.22 15.08 27.81
N ILE A 177 -8.90 16.04 28.46
CA ILE A 177 -9.96 15.74 29.44
C ILE A 177 -11.22 15.22 28.74
N ALA A 178 -11.64 15.85 27.66
CA ALA A 178 -12.79 15.42 26.88
C ALA A 178 -12.56 14.01 26.29
N ARG A 179 -11.36 13.76 25.75
CA ARG A 179 -10.96 12.42 25.29
C ARG A 179 -11.01 11.36 26.39
N LEU A 180 -10.45 11.64 27.57
CA LEU A 180 -10.49 10.70 28.69
C LEU A 180 -11.92 10.38 29.13
N VAL A 181 -12.81 11.39 29.17
CA VAL A 181 -14.23 11.20 29.52
C VAL A 181 -14.95 10.35 28.47
N ASN A 182 -14.69 10.58 27.19
CA ASN A 182 -15.27 9.80 26.10
C ASN A 182 -14.77 8.35 26.07
N ASP A 183 -13.46 8.14 26.26
CA ASP A 183 -12.88 6.82 26.35
C ASP A 183 -13.46 6.04 27.54
N LEU A 184 -13.69 6.73 28.66
CA LEU A 184 -14.34 6.16 29.83
C LEU A 184 -15.82 5.86 29.57
N HIS A 185 -16.56 6.76 28.91
CA HIS A 185 -17.95 6.51 28.53
C HIS A 185 -18.08 5.36 27.54
N GLY A 186 -17.23 5.28 26.52
CA GLY A 186 -17.18 4.17 25.56
C GLY A 186 -16.90 2.84 26.27
N ALA A 187 -15.90 2.81 27.14
CA ALA A 187 -15.58 1.64 27.96
C ALA A 187 -16.73 1.25 28.90
N LEU A 188 -17.43 2.22 29.49
CA LEU A 188 -18.59 1.99 30.36
C LEU A 188 -19.82 1.53 29.56
N SER A 189 -20.03 2.02 28.33
CA SER A 189 -21.13 1.56 27.47
C SER A 189 -20.88 0.14 26.95
N ASP A 190 -19.64 -0.20 26.62
CA ASP A 190 -19.24 -1.58 26.31
C ASP A 190 -19.45 -2.49 27.52
N PHE A 191 -19.07 -2.03 28.71
CA PHE A 191 -19.33 -2.75 29.97
C PHE A 191 -20.84 -2.91 30.21
N GLY A 192 -21.63 -1.85 30.07
CA GLY A 192 -23.09 -1.90 30.24
C GLY A 192 -23.78 -2.85 29.26
N ARG A 193 -23.36 -2.89 27.99
CA ARG A 193 -23.85 -3.84 26.98
C ARG A 193 -23.33 -5.26 27.17
N SER A 194 -22.20 -5.46 27.85
CA SER A 194 -21.76 -6.80 28.26
C SER A 194 -22.64 -7.42 29.36
N TYR A 195 -23.35 -6.59 30.14
CA TYR A 195 -24.29 -7.03 31.19
C TYR A 195 -25.78 -6.97 30.76
N ALA A 196 -26.14 -6.08 29.83
CA ALA A 196 -27.46 -6.06 29.21
C ALA A 196 -27.46 -7.00 28.00
N GLU A 197 -27.76 -8.28 28.25
CA GLU A 197 -27.79 -9.37 27.25
C GLU A 197 -26.62 -9.32 26.26
N ALA A 198 -25.49 -9.91 26.64
CA ALA A 198 -24.49 -10.32 25.66
C ALA A 198 -25.21 -11.04 24.51
N ALA A 199 -25.17 -10.46 23.31
CA ALA A 199 -25.74 -11.10 22.13
C ALA A 199 -25.19 -12.53 22.06
N PRO A 200 -26.04 -13.56 21.89
CA PRO A 200 -25.58 -14.94 21.85
C PRO A 200 -24.44 -15.10 20.86
N ALA A 201 -23.41 -15.85 21.22
CA ALA A 201 -22.29 -16.15 20.33
C ALA A 201 -22.82 -16.72 19.00
N GLY A 202 -22.76 -15.94 17.92
CA GLY A 202 -23.36 -16.28 16.62
C GLY A 202 -24.41 -15.31 16.09
N ALA A 203 -24.86 -14.32 16.87
CA ALA A 203 -25.53 -13.15 16.33
C ALA A 203 -24.47 -12.09 16.00
N SER A 204 -24.10 -11.91 14.73
CA SER A 204 -23.35 -10.71 14.34
C SER A 204 -24.30 -9.52 14.53
N ALA A 205 -24.25 -8.86 15.68
CA ALA A 205 -25.09 -7.71 15.98
C ALA A 205 -24.82 -6.63 14.93
N ILE A 206 -25.84 -6.27 14.15
CA ILE A 206 -25.77 -5.16 13.20
C ILE A 206 -25.71 -3.88 14.02
N ARG A 207 -24.53 -3.27 14.02
CA ARG A 207 -24.23 -2.00 14.69
C ARG A 207 -24.86 -0.88 13.90
N SER A 208 -25.61 -0.04 14.58
CA SER A 208 -26.24 1.14 14.01
C SER A 208 -25.21 2.22 13.65
N ARG A 209 -25.67 3.25 12.93
CA ARG A 209 -24.87 4.45 12.65
C ARG A 209 -24.39 5.16 13.91
N GLN A 210 -25.22 5.15 14.96
CA GLN A 210 -24.86 5.67 16.26
C GLN A 210 -23.69 4.90 16.91
N ASP A 211 -23.58 3.59 16.67
CA ASP A 211 -22.56 2.76 17.31
C ASP A 211 -21.14 3.03 16.77
N TRP A 212 -21.01 3.51 15.53
CA TRP A 212 -19.73 4.03 15.02
C TRP A 212 -19.63 5.56 15.09
N ALA A 213 -20.56 6.21 15.81
CA ALA A 213 -20.64 7.65 16.00
C ALA A 213 -20.66 8.44 14.68
N ALA A 214 -21.57 8.06 13.78
CA ALA A 214 -21.86 8.79 12.55
C ALA A 214 -22.22 10.24 12.83
N ASP A 215 -21.60 11.15 12.07
CA ASP A 215 -21.97 12.56 12.06
C ASP A 215 -23.08 12.80 11.03
N GLU A 216 -24.33 12.64 11.45
CA GLU A 216 -25.49 12.70 10.55
C GLU A 216 -25.69 14.07 9.88
N ASN A 217 -24.99 15.12 10.33
CA ASN A 217 -25.02 16.43 9.66
C ASN A 217 -24.32 16.39 8.29
N LEU A 218 -23.46 15.40 8.06
CA LEU A 218 -22.80 15.19 6.77
C LEU A 218 -23.70 14.42 5.78
N MET A 219 -24.87 13.91 6.22
CA MET A 219 -25.83 13.26 5.31
C MET A 219 -26.61 14.31 4.52
N LEU A 220 -26.06 14.72 3.37
CA LEU A 220 -26.63 15.79 2.55
C LEU A 220 -27.64 15.30 1.50
N TRP A 221 -27.65 14.00 1.18
CA TRP A 221 -28.51 13.44 0.15
C TRP A 221 -29.77 12.81 0.75
N ALA A 222 -30.93 13.09 0.13
CA ALA A 222 -32.16 12.39 0.48
C ALA A 222 -32.08 10.91 0.04
N PRO A 223 -32.32 9.93 0.94
CA PRO A 223 -32.33 8.52 0.59
C PRO A 223 -33.35 8.22 -0.52
N LYS A 224 -32.92 7.48 -1.54
CA LYS A 224 -33.78 6.90 -2.58
C LYS A 224 -33.84 5.40 -2.41
N TYR A 225 -34.94 4.78 -2.82
CA TYR A 225 -35.19 3.37 -2.54
C TYR A 225 -35.49 2.57 -3.80
N GLN A 226 -35.02 1.32 -3.82
CA GLN A 226 -35.36 0.32 -4.81
C GLN A 226 -35.47 -1.06 -4.13
N PRO A 227 -36.41 -1.94 -4.53
CA PRO A 227 -36.44 -3.30 -4.04
C PRO A 227 -35.10 -4.00 -4.32
N VAL A 228 -34.49 -4.53 -3.27
CA VAL A 228 -33.24 -5.27 -3.35
C VAL A 228 -33.49 -6.60 -4.06
N GLN A 229 -32.62 -6.93 -5.00
CA GLN A 229 -32.62 -8.17 -5.77
C GLN A 229 -31.27 -8.88 -5.73
N LYS A 230 -30.16 -8.14 -5.52
CA LYS A 230 -28.79 -8.67 -5.50
C LYS A 230 -27.95 -8.10 -4.35
N ALA A 231 -26.85 -8.76 -4.05
CA ALA A 231 -25.77 -8.27 -3.18
C ALA A 231 -24.46 -8.16 -3.95
N ILE A 232 -23.77 -7.05 -3.79
CA ILE A 232 -22.44 -6.80 -4.36
C ILE A 232 -21.45 -6.69 -3.20
N ILE A 233 -20.45 -7.57 -3.20
CA ILE A 233 -19.39 -7.61 -2.20
C ILE A 233 -18.23 -6.74 -2.65
N HIS A 234 -17.75 -5.91 -1.72
CA HIS A 234 -16.66 -4.97 -1.89
C HIS A 234 -15.55 -5.21 -0.88
N HIS A 235 -14.38 -4.62 -1.12
CA HIS A 235 -13.43 -4.23 -0.08
C HIS A 235 -13.30 -2.69 -0.07
N THR A 236 -12.71 -2.10 0.96
CA THR A 236 -12.61 -0.64 1.06
C THR A 236 -11.31 -0.07 0.51
N VAL A 237 -10.30 -0.91 0.21
CA VAL A 237 -8.95 -0.47 -0.23
C VAL A 237 -8.32 0.53 0.76
N THR A 238 -8.67 0.42 2.03
CA THR A 238 -8.12 1.19 3.16
C THR A 238 -7.32 0.27 4.09
N ASP A 239 -6.82 0.81 5.20
CA ASP A 239 -6.46 -0.03 6.35
C ASP A 239 -7.66 -0.86 6.87
N ASP A 240 -7.35 -1.92 7.61
CA ASP A 240 -8.33 -2.88 8.15
C ASP A 240 -9.03 -2.40 9.45
N GLY A 241 -8.87 -1.11 9.80
CA GLY A 241 -9.40 -0.53 11.03
C GLY A 241 -8.53 -0.70 12.27
N GLY A 242 -7.43 -1.47 12.21
CA GLY A 242 -6.52 -1.67 13.33
C GLY A 242 -7.24 -2.13 14.61
N THR A 243 -7.17 -1.32 15.67
CA THR A 243 -7.90 -1.55 16.92
C THR A 243 -9.18 -0.70 17.06
N ASN A 244 -9.44 0.19 16.08
CA ASN A 244 -10.59 1.10 16.08
C ASN A 244 -11.25 1.17 14.70
N PRO A 245 -11.96 0.10 14.26
CA PRO A 245 -12.64 0.07 12.96
C PRO A 245 -13.62 1.23 12.74
N ALA A 246 -14.26 1.71 13.81
CA ALA A 246 -15.20 2.82 13.72
C ALA A 246 -14.53 4.14 13.28
N ALA A 247 -13.26 4.38 13.64
CA ALA A 247 -12.53 5.55 13.17
C ALA A 247 -12.31 5.50 11.65
N SER A 248 -11.86 4.35 11.12
CA SER A 248 -11.70 4.16 9.68
C SER A 248 -13.04 4.24 8.94
N ILE A 249 -14.14 3.74 9.52
CA ILE A 249 -15.49 3.91 8.93
C ILE A 249 -15.89 5.39 8.89
N ARG A 250 -15.59 6.18 9.93
CA ARG A 250 -15.86 7.63 9.93
C ARG A 250 -15.04 8.37 8.88
N SER A 251 -13.78 8.00 8.66
CA SER A 251 -12.95 8.63 7.63
C SER A 251 -13.48 8.32 6.23
N ILE A 252 -13.84 7.06 5.95
CA ILE A 252 -14.51 6.67 4.69
C ILE A 252 -15.83 7.43 4.52
N TYR A 253 -16.63 7.55 5.59
CA TYR A 253 -17.89 8.28 5.54
C TYR A 253 -17.70 9.75 5.17
N TYR A 254 -16.79 10.47 5.86
CA TYR A 254 -16.48 11.86 5.54
C TYR A 254 -16.00 12.00 4.09
N TYR A 255 -15.09 11.12 3.68
CA TYR A 255 -14.49 11.17 2.35
C TYR A 255 -15.53 10.94 1.25
N HIS A 256 -16.44 9.98 1.42
CA HIS A 256 -17.52 9.73 0.46
C HIS A 256 -18.55 10.86 0.48
N ALA A 257 -19.03 11.26 1.67
CA ALA A 257 -20.13 12.19 1.81
C ALA A 257 -19.75 13.62 1.41
N VAL A 258 -18.57 14.07 1.84
CA VAL A 258 -18.10 15.46 1.72
C VAL A 258 -17.10 15.60 0.59
N THR A 259 -15.94 14.93 0.66
CA THR A 259 -14.85 15.12 -0.31
C THR A 259 -15.26 14.69 -1.72
N ARG A 260 -15.84 13.50 -1.85
CA ARG A 260 -16.35 12.98 -3.13
C ARG A 260 -17.75 13.51 -3.48
N GLY A 261 -18.47 14.00 -2.47
CA GLY A 261 -19.78 14.64 -2.62
C GLY A 261 -20.96 13.69 -2.77
N TRP A 262 -20.82 12.41 -2.42
CA TRP A 262 -21.89 11.39 -2.49
C TRP A 262 -22.98 11.56 -1.43
N GLY A 263 -22.83 12.51 -0.51
CA GLY A 263 -23.81 12.84 0.52
C GLY A 263 -24.12 11.75 1.55
N ASP A 264 -23.54 10.56 1.44
CA ASP A 264 -23.45 9.53 2.48
C ASP A 264 -22.36 8.51 2.11
N ILE A 265 -22.04 7.58 3.01
CA ILE A 265 -21.18 6.43 2.72
C ILE A 265 -21.78 5.56 1.59
N GLY A 266 -20.92 5.04 0.72
CA GLY A 266 -21.34 4.34 -0.51
C GLY A 266 -22.03 3.00 -0.26
N TYR A 267 -21.62 2.29 0.80
CA TYR A 267 -22.03 0.92 1.11
C TYR A 267 -23.23 0.88 2.07
N ASN A 268 -24.13 -0.09 1.89
CA ASN A 268 -25.24 -0.34 2.82
C ASN A 268 -24.72 -0.93 4.14
N TYR A 269 -23.73 -1.83 4.06
CA TYR A 269 -23.12 -2.50 5.20
C TYR A 269 -21.61 -2.56 5.07
N ILE A 270 -20.91 -2.47 6.19
CA ILE A 270 -19.45 -2.65 6.28
C ILE A 270 -19.17 -3.74 7.31
N VAL A 271 -18.22 -4.62 7.02
CA VAL A 271 -17.81 -5.73 7.89
C VAL A 271 -16.33 -5.58 8.23
N ASP A 272 -15.99 -5.62 9.51
CA ASP A 272 -14.60 -5.55 9.97
C ASP A 272 -13.97 -6.92 10.23
N LYS A 273 -12.65 -6.93 10.46
CA LYS A 273 -11.86 -8.14 10.72
C LYS A 273 -12.24 -8.91 11.99
N PHE A 274 -12.99 -8.29 12.89
CA PHE A 274 -13.49 -8.91 14.12
C PHE A 274 -14.88 -9.54 13.92
N GLY A 275 -15.49 -9.36 12.74
CA GLY A 275 -16.81 -9.89 12.41
C GLY A 275 -17.96 -9.01 12.90
N ASN A 276 -17.71 -7.74 13.25
CA ASN A 276 -18.79 -6.79 13.45
C ASN A 276 -19.37 -6.38 12.09
N ILE A 277 -20.70 -6.18 12.06
CA ILE A 277 -21.41 -5.63 10.90
C ILE A 277 -21.85 -4.22 11.28
N TRP A 278 -21.45 -3.23 10.50
CA TRP A 278 -21.78 -1.83 10.69
C TRP A 278 -22.77 -1.40 9.61
N THR A 279 -23.90 -0.82 10.03
CA THR A 279 -24.82 -0.13 9.11
C THR A 279 -24.10 1.07 8.53
N GLY A 280 -23.88 1.06 7.22
CA GLY A 280 -23.34 2.19 6.48
C GLY A 280 -24.48 3.16 6.16
N ARG A 281 -24.92 3.15 4.90
CA ARG A 281 -25.85 4.12 4.33
C ARG A 281 -27.17 4.25 5.11
N GLN A 282 -27.61 5.49 5.32
CA GLN A 282 -28.83 5.82 6.03
C GLN A 282 -30.06 5.50 5.16
N GLY A 283 -31.08 4.87 5.76
CA GLY A 283 -32.32 4.48 5.09
C GLY A 283 -32.64 2.99 5.16
N GLY A 284 -31.69 2.15 5.59
CA GLY A 284 -31.89 0.70 5.74
C GLY A 284 -31.70 -0.06 4.42
N ASP A 285 -32.24 -1.28 4.34
CA ASP A 285 -31.83 -2.25 3.29
C ASP A 285 -32.12 -1.80 1.86
N GLY A 286 -33.25 -1.16 1.62
CA GLY A 286 -33.68 -0.77 0.28
C GLY A 286 -33.07 0.53 -0.24
N VAL A 287 -32.21 1.20 0.52
CA VAL A 287 -31.62 2.47 0.09
C VAL A 287 -30.63 2.21 -1.06
N ILE A 288 -30.78 2.96 -2.15
CA ILE A 288 -29.89 2.93 -3.30
C ILE A 288 -28.52 3.44 -2.85
N GLY A 289 -27.52 2.58 -2.97
CA GLY A 289 -26.12 2.82 -2.65
C GLY A 289 -25.41 3.78 -3.60
N GLY A 290 -24.12 3.96 -3.33
CA GLY A 290 -23.16 4.61 -4.22
C GLY A 290 -21.90 3.75 -4.30
N HIS A 291 -22.06 2.45 -4.52
CA HIS A 291 -20.96 1.49 -4.42
C HIS A 291 -20.63 0.81 -5.76
N ALA A 292 -21.53 0.81 -6.75
CA ALA A 292 -21.29 0.18 -8.04
C ALA A 292 -22.02 0.93 -9.17
N TYR A 293 -21.26 1.59 -10.05
CA TYR A 293 -21.80 2.31 -11.20
C TYR A 293 -22.71 1.41 -12.03
N GLY A 294 -23.88 1.92 -12.45
CA GLY A 294 -24.87 1.14 -13.19
C GLY A 294 -25.62 0.05 -12.40
N TRP A 295 -25.15 -0.32 -11.21
CA TRP A 295 -25.67 -1.42 -10.40
C TRP A 295 -26.22 -1.01 -9.03
N ASN A 296 -26.09 0.26 -8.62
CA ASN A 296 -26.61 0.76 -7.33
C ASN A 296 -28.12 0.50 -7.14
N ASN A 297 -28.90 0.53 -8.22
CA ASN A 297 -30.34 0.34 -8.15
C ASN A 297 -30.69 -1.14 -7.93
N GLY A 298 -31.30 -1.45 -6.79
CA GLY A 298 -31.80 -2.80 -6.50
C GLY A 298 -30.71 -3.77 -6.01
N THR A 299 -29.57 -3.24 -5.54
CA THR A 299 -28.53 -4.04 -4.91
C THR A 299 -28.18 -3.51 -3.52
N ILE A 300 -27.71 -4.41 -2.65
CA ILE A 300 -27.05 -4.05 -1.39
C ILE A 300 -25.53 -4.14 -1.57
N GLY A 301 -24.82 -3.08 -1.23
CA GLY A 301 -23.36 -3.05 -1.15
C GLY A 301 -22.88 -3.48 0.23
N VAL A 302 -22.09 -4.56 0.30
CA VAL A 302 -21.47 -5.04 1.54
C VAL A 302 -19.95 -4.96 1.40
N ALA A 303 -19.32 -4.04 2.12
CA ALA A 303 -17.86 -3.83 2.06
C ALA A 303 -17.13 -4.52 3.20
N ALA A 304 -16.05 -5.23 2.88
CA ALA A 304 -15.06 -5.68 3.84
C ALA A 304 -14.07 -4.54 4.11
N LEU A 305 -13.97 -4.08 5.36
CA LEU A 305 -13.00 -3.06 5.77
C LEU A 305 -11.57 -3.62 5.62
N GLY A 306 -10.77 -2.98 4.78
CA GLY A 306 -9.38 -3.35 4.48
C GLY A 306 -9.12 -3.58 2.99
N ASP A 307 -7.86 -3.95 2.68
CA ASP A 307 -7.42 -4.37 1.35
C ASP A 307 -7.16 -5.89 1.28
N TYR A 308 -7.96 -6.56 0.44
CA TYR A 308 -7.95 -8.00 0.17
C TYR A 308 -7.51 -8.34 -1.26
N SER A 309 -6.76 -7.43 -1.90
CA SER A 309 -6.15 -7.67 -3.22
C SER A 309 -5.22 -8.88 -3.19
N VAL A 310 -4.43 -9.01 -2.13
CA VAL A 310 -3.54 -10.15 -1.86
C VAL A 310 -3.78 -10.83 -0.50
N ASN A 311 -4.30 -10.10 0.48
CA ASN A 311 -4.53 -10.63 1.83
C ASN A 311 -5.80 -11.48 1.90
N ALA A 312 -5.78 -12.53 2.72
CA ALA A 312 -6.97 -13.33 3.01
C ALA A 312 -7.80 -12.67 4.14
N PRO A 313 -9.14 -12.67 4.04
CA PRO A 313 -10.01 -12.21 5.13
C PRO A 313 -9.93 -13.13 6.35
N THR A 314 -10.20 -12.59 7.54
CA THR A 314 -10.35 -13.40 8.76
C THR A 314 -11.60 -14.27 8.68
N GLY A 315 -11.62 -15.39 9.42
CA GLY A 315 -12.80 -16.25 9.49
C GLY A 315 -14.03 -15.52 10.07
N GLN A 316 -13.81 -14.57 10.98
CA GLN A 316 -14.86 -13.73 11.55
C GLN A 316 -15.45 -12.77 10.51
N LEU A 317 -14.60 -12.11 9.71
CA LEU A 317 -15.05 -11.24 8.62
C LEU A 317 -15.84 -12.03 7.58
N GLN A 318 -15.29 -13.16 7.14
CA GLN A 318 -15.95 -14.02 6.16
C GLN A 318 -17.33 -14.46 6.67
N GLY A 319 -17.40 -14.96 7.91
CA GLY A 319 -18.67 -15.35 8.53
C GLY A 319 -19.64 -14.18 8.63
N ALA A 320 -19.17 -12.97 8.93
CA ALA A 320 -20.02 -11.78 9.01
C ALA A 320 -20.54 -11.31 7.62
N LEU A 321 -19.76 -11.44 6.54
CA LEU A 321 -20.22 -11.21 5.16
C LEU A 321 -21.34 -12.19 4.76
N GLU A 322 -21.12 -13.48 5.01
CA GLU A 322 -22.13 -14.52 4.78
C GLU A 322 -23.40 -14.23 5.56
N ASN A 323 -23.21 -13.83 6.82
CA ASN A 323 -24.28 -13.59 7.77
C ASN A 323 -25.21 -12.44 7.36
N ILE A 324 -24.64 -11.27 7.04
CA ILE A 324 -25.46 -10.11 6.67
C ILE A 324 -26.24 -10.40 5.39
N ILE A 325 -25.61 -11.01 4.38
CA ILE A 325 -26.27 -11.31 3.12
C ILE A 325 -27.39 -12.34 3.32
N ALA A 326 -27.13 -13.43 4.05
CA ALA A 326 -28.14 -14.45 4.34
C ALA A 326 -29.36 -13.87 5.08
N LEU A 327 -29.11 -13.06 6.11
CA LEU A 327 -30.17 -12.41 6.89
C LEU A 327 -31.06 -11.54 5.99
N LYS A 328 -30.45 -10.70 5.13
CA LYS A 328 -31.21 -9.80 4.25
C LYS A 328 -31.93 -10.56 3.16
N PHE A 329 -31.29 -11.55 2.54
CA PHE A 329 -31.91 -12.35 1.50
C PHE A 329 -33.10 -13.15 2.04
N LYS A 330 -32.99 -13.68 3.27
CA LYS A 330 -34.13 -14.31 3.93
C LYS A 330 -35.29 -13.35 4.14
N GLN A 331 -35.01 -12.14 4.64
CA GLN A 331 -36.04 -11.10 4.86
C GLN A 331 -36.72 -10.67 3.56
N LEU A 332 -35.98 -10.66 2.46
CA LEU A 332 -36.43 -10.20 1.15
C LEU A 332 -36.96 -11.32 0.24
N GLY A 333 -36.86 -12.58 0.66
CA GLY A 333 -37.28 -13.74 -0.14
C GLY A 333 -36.35 -14.07 -1.33
N LEU A 334 -35.09 -13.65 -1.27
CA LEU A 334 -34.08 -13.88 -2.31
C LEU A 334 -33.29 -15.17 -2.02
N GLN A 335 -32.84 -15.84 -3.08
CA GLN A 335 -32.02 -17.05 -2.98
C GLN A 335 -30.53 -16.72 -3.15
N PRO A 336 -29.66 -16.94 -2.15
CA PRO A 336 -28.23 -16.64 -2.26
C PRO A 336 -27.50 -17.28 -3.46
N TYR A 337 -27.87 -18.51 -3.82
CA TYR A 337 -27.32 -19.20 -5.00
C TYR A 337 -28.08 -18.92 -6.31
N GLY A 338 -29.17 -18.16 -6.25
CA GLY A 338 -29.97 -17.81 -7.42
C GLY A 338 -29.21 -16.94 -8.42
N ASN A 339 -29.75 -16.86 -9.62
CA ASN A 339 -29.26 -16.02 -10.71
C ASN A 339 -30.42 -15.26 -11.36
N ASP A 340 -31.26 -14.64 -10.51
CA ASP A 340 -32.52 -14.05 -10.95
C ASP A 340 -32.33 -12.97 -12.03
N VAL A 341 -33.35 -12.75 -12.84
CA VAL A 341 -33.31 -11.69 -13.87
C VAL A 341 -33.12 -10.33 -13.19
N PHE A 342 -32.19 -9.54 -13.69
CA PHE A 342 -31.83 -8.24 -13.15
C PHE A 342 -31.58 -7.25 -14.28
N THR A 343 -32.08 -6.03 -14.10
CA THR A 343 -31.85 -4.92 -15.03
C THR A 343 -30.89 -3.92 -14.39
N HIS A 344 -29.70 -3.82 -14.96
CA HIS A 344 -28.68 -2.83 -14.62
C HIS A 344 -28.48 -1.84 -15.77
N GLN A 345 -27.60 -0.87 -15.58
CA GLN A 345 -27.26 0.10 -16.63
C GLN A 345 -25.80 -0.07 -17.04
N GLU A 346 -25.56 0.01 -18.35
CA GLU A 346 -24.22 0.03 -18.92
C GLU A 346 -24.06 1.26 -19.80
N GLN A 347 -22.86 1.82 -19.84
CA GLN A 347 -22.53 2.99 -20.64
C GLN A 347 -22.06 2.55 -22.04
N GLY A 348 -22.73 3.06 -23.07
CA GLY A 348 -22.34 2.86 -24.47
C GLY A 348 -21.13 3.70 -24.88
N PRO A 349 -20.56 3.48 -26.08
CA PRO A 349 -19.39 4.21 -26.57
C PRO A 349 -19.56 5.73 -26.68
N ASN A 350 -20.81 6.21 -26.72
CA ASN A 350 -21.17 7.62 -26.75
C ASN A 350 -21.44 8.23 -25.36
N GLY A 351 -21.14 7.49 -24.29
CA GLY A 351 -21.39 7.91 -22.91
C GLY A 351 -22.85 7.74 -22.44
N GLN A 352 -23.76 7.27 -23.30
CA GLN A 352 -25.16 7.10 -22.90
C GLN A 352 -25.37 5.80 -22.11
N TRP A 353 -26.12 5.92 -21.02
CA TRP A 353 -26.55 4.79 -20.22
C TRP A 353 -27.71 4.05 -20.89
N VAL A 354 -27.55 2.74 -21.06
CA VAL A 354 -28.59 1.83 -21.58
C VAL A 354 -28.93 0.79 -20.55
N ASN A 355 -30.20 0.41 -20.48
CA ASN A 355 -30.64 -0.67 -19.60
C ASN A 355 -30.25 -2.01 -20.23
N VAL A 356 -29.59 -2.86 -19.45
CA VAL A 356 -29.22 -4.22 -19.81
C VAL A 356 -29.92 -5.17 -18.85
N THR A 357 -30.63 -6.15 -19.40
CA THR A 357 -31.31 -7.18 -18.61
C THR A 357 -30.56 -8.50 -18.78
N SER A 358 -30.09 -9.05 -17.67
CA SER A 358 -29.30 -10.28 -17.61
C SER A 358 -29.69 -11.12 -16.39
N SER A 359 -28.99 -12.23 -16.15
CA SER A 359 -29.25 -13.16 -15.04
C SER A 359 -27.97 -13.42 -14.23
N PRO A 360 -27.39 -12.39 -13.61
CA PRO A 360 -26.15 -12.52 -12.84
C PRO A 360 -26.41 -13.27 -11.52
N PRO A 361 -25.40 -13.88 -10.90
CA PRO A 361 -25.52 -14.45 -9.56
C PRO A 361 -26.10 -13.43 -8.57
N ASN A 362 -26.98 -13.88 -7.67
CA ASN A 362 -27.61 -13.02 -6.67
C ASN A 362 -26.61 -12.40 -5.71
N ILE A 363 -25.48 -13.07 -5.49
CA ILE A 363 -24.32 -12.56 -4.75
C ILE A 363 -23.14 -12.52 -5.71
N GLN A 364 -22.47 -11.39 -5.87
CA GLN A 364 -21.29 -11.28 -6.73
C GLN A 364 -20.28 -10.29 -6.17
N GLY A 365 -19.03 -10.37 -6.66
CA GLY A 365 -18.03 -9.36 -6.36
C GLY A 365 -18.23 -8.13 -7.25
N HIS A 366 -17.74 -6.97 -6.80
CA HIS A 366 -17.83 -5.72 -7.55
C HIS A 366 -17.28 -5.85 -8.98
N ARG A 367 -16.16 -6.55 -9.17
CA ARG A 367 -15.56 -6.80 -10.50
C ARG A 367 -16.46 -7.53 -11.52
N ASN A 368 -17.56 -8.13 -11.08
CA ASN A 368 -18.55 -8.74 -11.98
C ASN A 368 -19.71 -7.79 -12.34
N ALA A 369 -19.82 -6.64 -11.66
CA ALA A 369 -20.84 -5.62 -11.90
C ALA A 369 -20.45 -4.73 -13.10
N ASN A 370 -20.55 -5.29 -14.31
CA ASN A 370 -20.15 -4.61 -15.54
C ASN A 370 -20.99 -3.35 -15.80
N TYR A 371 -20.34 -2.20 -16.00
CA TYR A 371 -21.04 -0.95 -16.33
C TYR A 371 -20.64 -0.35 -17.69
N ILE A 372 -19.83 -1.06 -18.50
CA ILE A 372 -19.45 -0.63 -19.84
C ILE A 372 -19.99 -1.61 -20.87
N LEU A 373 -20.78 -1.11 -21.82
CA LEU A 373 -21.39 -1.92 -22.86
C LEU A 373 -20.32 -2.62 -23.71
N SER A 374 -20.54 -3.88 -24.05
CA SER A 374 -19.64 -4.72 -24.85
C SER A 374 -18.26 -5.01 -24.24
N ARG A 375 -18.08 -4.77 -22.93
CA ARG A 375 -16.96 -5.27 -22.14
C ARG A 375 -17.46 -6.30 -21.12
N GLU A 376 -16.60 -7.22 -20.71
CA GLU A 376 -16.90 -8.19 -19.66
C GLU A 376 -15.91 -8.01 -18.49
N GLY A 377 -16.38 -7.36 -17.42
CA GLY A 377 -15.62 -7.16 -16.19
C GLY A 377 -14.33 -6.35 -16.38
N GLY A 378 -13.53 -6.28 -15.31
CA GLY A 378 -12.21 -5.65 -15.33
C GLY A 378 -12.20 -4.12 -15.23
N GLN A 379 -13.33 -3.50 -14.91
CA GLN A 379 -13.38 -2.08 -14.52
C GLN A 379 -12.98 -1.83 -13.07
N THR A 380 -12.87 -2.90 -12.28
CA THR A 380 -12.41 -2.86 -10.91
C THR A 380 -11.82 -4.21 -10.50
N ALA A 381 -10.82 -4.19 -9.63
CA ALA A 381 -10.25 -5.33 -8.94
C ALA A 381 -11.03 -5.68 -7.66
N CYS A 382 -11.91 -4.82 -7.18
CA CYS A 382 -12.75 -5.04 -6.01
C CYS A 382 -13.60 -6.33 -6.16
N PRO A 383 -13.76 -7.20 -5.14
CA PRO A 383 -13.37 -7.07 -3.72
C PRO A 383 -11.96 -7.60 -3.41
N GLY A 384 -11.03 -7.57 -4.38
CA GLY A 384 -9.72 -8.19 -4.25
C GLY A 384 -9.75 -9.72 -4.37
N ASN A 385 -8.60 -10.33 -4.67
CA ASN A 385 -8.54 -11.77 -4.96
C ASN A 385 -8.84 -12.64 -3.74
N GLY A 386 -8.51 -12.16 -2.53
CA GLY A 386 -8.77 -12.89 -1.28
C GLY A 386 -10.25 -13.18 -1.07
N ILE A 387 -11.12 -12.19 -1.29
CA ILE A 387 -12.58 -12.35 -1.16
C ILE A 387 -13.19 -12.92 -2.45
N TYR A 388 -12.71 -12.50 -3.63
CA TYR A 388 -13.27 -12.96 -4.90
C TYR A 388 -13.24 -14.48 -5.05
N ASN A 389 -12.14 -15.11 -4.62
CA ASN A 389 -11.98 -16.56 -4.65
C ASN A 389 -12.93 -17.31 -3.69
N MET A 390 -13.56 -16.60 -2.74
CA MET A 390 -14.49 -17.16 -1.76
C MET A 390 -15.97 -17.00 -2.17
N LEU A 391 -16.28 -16.30 -3.27
CA LEU A 391 -17.67 -15.96 -3.62
C LEU A 391 -18.59 -17.18 -3.75
N ASP A 392 -18.11 -18.31 -4.29
CA ASP A 392 -18.89 -19.54 -4.33
C ASP A 392 -19.15 -20.11 -2.92
N GLY A 393 -18.15 -20.06 -2.05
CA GLY A 393 -18.29 -20.39 -0.64
C GLY A 393 -19.33 -19.53 0.06
N ILE A 394 -19.26 -18.21 -0.14
CA ILE A 394 -20.18 -17.24 0.44
C ILE A 394 -21.62 -17.52 -0.02
N ARG A 395 -21.84 -17.76 -1.32
CA ARG A 395 -23.17 -18.14 -1.87
C ARG A 395 -23.72 -19.39 -1.20
N ARG A 396 -22.90 -20.42 -1.06
CA ARG A 396 -23.29 -21.69 -0.42
C ARG A 396 -23.66 -21.54 1.03
N LEU A 397 -22.84 -20.83 1.78
CA LEU A 397 -23.01 -20.67 3.20
C LEU A 397 -24.21 -19.77 3.48
N ALA A 398 -24.40 -18.72 2.69
CA ALA A 398 -25.60 -17.88 2.75
C ALA A 398 -26.86 -18.67 2.36
N GLN A 399 -26.83 -19.51 1.32
CA GLN A 399 -27.98 -20.34 0.92
C GLN A 399 -28.36 -21.31 2.04
N ALA A 400 -27.38 -22.02 2.61
CA ALA A 400 -27.59 -22.90 3.75
C ALA A 400 -28.20 -22.16 4.95
N ALA A 401 -27.79 -20.93 5.21
CA ALA A 401 -28.35 -20.09 6.26
C ALA A 401 -29.79 -19.63 5.96
N VAL A 402 -30.13 -19.34 4.70
CA VAL A 402 -31.50 -19.00 4.27
C VAL A 402 -32.45 -20.20 4.41
N ASP A 403 -31.98 -21.39 4.03
CA ASP A 403 -32.78 -22.62 4.05
C ASP A 403 -33.02 -23.12 5.48
N ASN A 404 -31.97 -23.12 6.30
CA ASN A 404 -32.01 -23.70 7.65
C ASN A 404 -32.35 -22.68 8.75
N GLY A 405 -32.36 -21.38 8.43
CA GLY A 405 -32.47 -20.31 9.41
C GLY A 405 -31.11 -19.99 10.04
N TYR A 406 -30.77 -18.70 10.07
CA TYR A 406 -29.51 -18.14 10.57
C TYR A 406 -29.08 -18.66 11.96
N THR A 407 -30.05 -19.02 12.80
CA THR A 407 -29.86 -19.54 14.15
C THR A 407 -29.90 -21.07 14.22
N ALA A 408 -29.61 -21.81 13.15
CA ALA A 408 -29.69 -23.29 13.13
C ALA A 408 -28.34 -23.99 12.84
N LEU A 409 -27.24 -23.28 12.63
CA LEU A 409 -26.03 -23.86 12.06
C LEU A 409 -24.87 -24.00 13.07
N PRO A 410 -24.20 -25.17 13.15
CA PRO A 410 -22.96 -25.30 13.90
C PRO A 410 -21.82 -24.55 13.21
N TYR A 411 -20.97 -23.89 13.99
CA TYR A 411 -19.70 -23.32 13.53
C TYR A 411 -18.54 -24.19 14.00
N VAL A 412 -17.68 -24.60 13.08
CA VAL A 412 -16.53 -25.47 13.34
C VAL A 412 -15.26 -24.70 13.05
N GLU A 413 -14.38 -24.56 14.04
CA GLU A 413 -13.08 -23.89 13.90
C GLU A 413 -11.94 -24.78 14.39
N PRO A 414 -11.15 -25.37 13.48
CA PRO A 414 -9.98 -26.16 13.82
C PRO A 414 -8.78 -25.26 14.14
N GLN A 415 -8.08 -25.55 15.23
CA GLN A 415 -6.76 -24.97 15.54
C GLN A 415 -5.68 -25.77 14.82
N LEU A 416 -5.66 -25.64 13.49
CA LEU A 416 -4.76 -26.39 12.61
C LEU A 416 -3.63 -25.48 12.13
N GLY A 417 -2.38 -25.91 12.32
CA GLY A 417 -1.20 -25.25 11.74
C GLY A 417 -1.16 -25.38 10.21
N LYS A 418 -0.33 -24.55 9.56
CA LYS A 418 -0.26 -24.51 8.08
C LYS A 418 0.32 -25.79 7.44
N ALA A 419 1.06 -26.61 8.21
CA ALA A 419 1.79 -27.76 7.67
C ALA A 419 2.10 -28.87 8.68
N GLY A 420 2.58 -30.01 8.17
CA GLY A 420 3.05 -31.13 8.98
C GLY A 420 3.64 -32.28 8.18
N VAL A 421 4.27 -33.22 8.89
CA VAL A 421 4.97 -34.37 8.28
C VAL A 421 3.97 -35.42 7.79
N PRO A 422 4.04 -35.88 6.53
CA PRO A 422 3.22 -36.99 6.05
C PRO A 422 3.34 -38.23 6.95
N GLY A 423 2.22 -38.91 7.18
CA GLY A 423 2.14 -40.14 7.95
C GLY A 423 2.19 -39.97 9.48
N THR A 424 2.53 -38.78 10.00
CA THR A 424 2.54 -38.51 11.44
C THR A 424 1.19 -37.94 11.88
N PRO A 425 0.50 -38.53 12.89
CA PRO A 425 -0.74 -37.96 13.41
C PRO A 425 -0.51 -36.62 14.12
N ILE A 426 -1.28 -35.60 13.74
CA ILE A 426 -1.25 -34.25 14.32
C ILE A 426 -2.52 -34.08 15.16
N PRO A 427 -2.44 -33.85 16.49
CA PRO A 427 -3.62 -33.57 17.29
C PRO A 427 -4.16 -32.17 16.95
N VAL A 428 -5.37 -32.10 16.39
CA VAL A 428 -6.04 -30.83 16.06
C VAL A 428 -7.15 -30.59 17.05
N SER A 429 -7.04 -29.52 17.84
CA SER A 429 -8.15 -29.06 18.69
C SER A 429 -9.19 -28.35 17.82
N VAL A 430 -10.41 -28.86 17.77
CA VAL A 430 -11.49 -28.29 16.98
C VAL A 430 -12.57 -27.74 17.90
N SER A 431 -12.83 -26.45 17.81
CA SER A 431 -13.93 -25.79 18.52
C SER A 431 -15.20 -25.92 17.70
N VAL A 432 -16.26 -26.41 18.34
CA VAL A 432 -17.61 -26.50 17.78
C VAL A 432 -18.49 -25.56 18.58
N THR A 433 -19.05 -24.55 17.94
CA THR A 433 -20.01 -23.63 18.53
C THR A 433 -21.39 -23.93 17.97
N ASN A 434 -22.34 -24.22 18.85
CA ASN A 434 -23.72 -24.41 18.45
C ASN A 434 -24.39 -23.05 18.28
N ARG A 435 -24.49 -22.55 17.04
CA ARG A 435 -25.30 -21.37 16.73
C ARG A 435 -26.75 -21.74 16.39
N GLY A 436 -27.13 -22.98 16.69
CA GLY A 436 -28.43 -23.59 16.48
C GLY A 436 -29.48 -23.28 17.55
N LEU A 437 -30.78 -23.47 17.24
CA LEU A 437 -31.89 -23.35 18.19
C LEU A 437 -32.09 -24.61 19.04
N THR A 438 -31.54 -25.74 18.58
CA THR A 438 -31.59 -27.03 19.26
C THR A 438 -30.17 -27.44 19.66
N SER A 439 -30.06 -28.21 20.74
CA SER A 439 -28.76 -28.70 21.20
C SER A 439 -28.13 -29.64 20.17
N ILE A 440 -26.83 -29.48 19.90
CA ILE A 440 -26.04 -30.51 19.21
C ILE A 440 -25.93 -31.70 20.18
N PRO A 441 -26.39 -32.91 19.81
CA PRO A 441 -26.37 -34.05 20.71
C PRO A 441 -24.96 -34.47 21.14
N ALA A 442 -24.85 -35.03 22.34
CA ALA A 442 -23.66 -35.79 22.73
C ALA A 442 -23.49 -36.98 21.75
N GLY A 443 -22.25 -37.33 21.43
CA GLY A 443 -21.96 -38.39 20.46
C GLY A 443 -22.10 -37.96 18.99
N THR A 444 -22.25 -36.66 18.72
CA THR A 444 -21.94 -36.10 17.39
C THR A 444 -20.42 -36.06 17.21
N ALA A 445 -19.95 -36.56 16.08
CA ALA A 445 -18.52 -36.64 15.78
C ALA A 445 -18.06 -35.37 15.04
N VAL A 446 -16.80 -34.98 15.24
CA VAL A 446 -16.08 -34.02 14.40
C VAL A 446 -15.06 -34.81 13.60
N SER A 447 -15.05 -34.64 12.28
CA SER A 447 -14.16 -35.35 11.36
C SER A 447 -13.75 -34.44 10.20
N TYR A 448 -12.90 -34.95 9.31
CA TYR A 448 -12.43 -34.21 8.14
C TYR A 448 -12.39 -35.04 6.85
N LYS A 449 -12.44 -34.36 5.70
CA LYS A 449 -12.04 -34.88 4.39
C LYS A 449 -10.72 -34.23 3.97
N LEU A 450 -9.91 -34.94 3.18
CA LEU A 450 -8.75 -34.35 2.50
C LEU A 450 -9.07 -34.20 1.02
N LEU A 451 -8.84 -33.00 0.49
CA LEU A 451 -8.92 -32.72 -0.93
C LEU A 451 -7.53 -32.38 -1.44
N SER A 452 -7.11 -32.99 -2.53
CA SER A 452 -5.88 -32.64 -3.25
C SER A 452 -6.23 -32.27 -4.68
N LYS A 453 -5.77 -31.11 -5.15
CA LYS A 453 -6.10 -30.57 -6.48
C LYS A 453 -7.61 -30.56 -6.77
N GLY A 454 -8.42 -30.27 -5.75
CA GLY A 454 -9.89 -30.24 -5.84
C GLY A 454 -10.59 -31.61 -5.81
N ALA A 455 -9.86 -32.73 -5.90
CA ALA A 455 -10.40 -34.07 -5.79
C ALA A 455 -10.31 -34.59 -4.34
N VAL A 456 -11.33 -35.33 -3.89
CA VAL A 456 -11.31 -35.97 -2.57
C VAL A 456 -10.25 -37.08 -2.56
N SER A 457 -9.19 -36.90 -1.79
CA SER A 457 -8.10 -37.89 -1.61
C SER A 457 -8.35 -38.80 -0.40
N VAL A 458 -8.98 -38.27 0.64
CA VAL A 458 -9.47 -39.04 1.79
C VAL A 458 -10.92 -38.64 2.05
N SER A 459 -11.83 -39.59 1.85
CA SER A 459 -13.27 -39.38 1.99
C SER A 459 -13.75 -39.38 3.44
N GLN A 460 -12.94 -39.95 4.35
CA GLN A 460 -13.21 -40.00 5.79
C GLN A 460 -11.88 -40.04 6.57
N GLY A 461 -11.59 -38.96 7.29
CA GLY A 461 -10.50 -38.87 8.25
C GLY A 461 -10.85 -39.49 9.61
N ALA A 462 -9.92 -39.35 10.56
CA ALA A 462 -10.21 -39.69 11.94
C ALA A 462 -11.31 -38.78 12.51
N ALA A 463 -12.01 -39.27 13.53
CA ALA A 463 -13.12 -38.56 14.16
C ALA A 463 -12.99 -38.56 15.69
N ALA A 464 -13.48 -37.51 16.33
CA ALA A 464 -13.63 -37.43 17.79
C ALA A 464 -15.06 -37.03 18.16
N GLN A 465 -15.57 -37.60 19.26
CA GLN A 465 -16.96 -37.43 19.68
C GLN A 465 -17.11 -36.31 20.71
N LEU A 466 -18.16 -35.50 20.54
CA LEU A 466 -18.61 -34.56 21.57
C LEU A 466 -19.09 -35.34 22.80
N GLN A 467 -18.47 -35.10 23.95
CA GLN A 467 -18.76 -35.83 25.19
C GLN A 467 -20.10 -35.43 25.84
N SER A 468 -20.52 -34.19 25.62
CA SER A 468 -21.77 -33.63 26.12
C SER A 468 -22.51 -32.92 25.00
N ALA A 469 -23.83 -32.79 25.14
CA ALA A 469 -24.60 -31.98 24.21
C ALA A 469 -24.16 -30.51 24.31
N ILE A 470 -24.10 -29.82 23.18
CA ILE A 470 -23.80 -28.38 23.13
C ILE A 470 -25.13 -27.65 23.02
N ALA A 471 -25.54 -26.96 24.09
CA ALA A 471 -26.74 -26.14 24.08
C ALA A 471 -26.64 -24.97 23.07
N PRO A 472 -27.77 -24.42 22.59
CA PRO A 472 -27.78 -23.18 21.81
C PRO A 472 -26.89 -22.09 22.42
N GLY A 473 -26.01 -21.51 21.60
CA GLY A 473 -25.06 -20.46 22.01
C GLY A 473 -23.82 -20.95 22.76
N ALA A 474 -23.73 -22.24 23.09
CA ALA A 474 -22.57 -22.82 23.78
C ALA A 474 -21.52 -23.35 22.78
N SER A 475 -20.32 -23.61 23.29
CA SER A 475 -19.22 -24.21 22.53
C SER A 475 -18.61 -25.39 23.28
N ALA A 476 -18.04 -26.34 22.55
CA ALA A 476 -17.19 -27.40 23.09
C ALA A 476 -16.00 -27.64 22.16
N SER A 477 -14.95 -28.29 22.67
CA SER A 477 -13.77 -28.63 21.88
C SER A 477 -13.48 -30.12 21.93
N VAL A 478 -12.98 -30.65 20.82
CA VAL A 478 -12.50 -32.04 20.71
C VAL A 478 -11.17 -32.08 19.99
N ASN A 479 -10.34 -33.07 20.33
CA ASN A 479 -9.07 -33.30 19.65
C ASN A 479 -9.24 -34.39 18.60
N VAL A 480 -9.05 -34.04 17.33
CA VAL A 480 -9.13 -34.97 16.20
C VAL A 480 -7.72 -35.18 15.63
N PRO A 481 -7.22 -36.43 15.53
CA PRO A 481 -5.91 -36.68 14.96
C PRO A 481 -5.94 -36.58 13.43
N LEU A 482 -5.30 -35.56 12.87
CA LEU A 482 -5.12 -35.39 11.43
C LEU A 482 -3.92 -36.19 10.95
N THR A 483 -4.11 -37.07 9.96
CA THR A 483 -3.00 -37.77 9.28
C THR A 483 -3.07 -37.48 7.78
N ILE A 484 -1.98 -36.97 7.22
CA ILE A 484 -1.86 -36.74 5.77
C ILE A 484 -1.04 -37.88 5.13
N PRO A 485 -1.53 -38.54 4.07
CA PRO A 485 -0.93 -39.78 3.58
C PRO A 485 0.40 -39.60 2.85
N VAL A 486 0.54 -38.56 2.03
CA VAL A 486 1.75 -38.29 1.23
C VAL A 486 2.04 -36.80 1.14
N MET A 487 3.26 -36.43 0.75
CA MET A 487 3.61 -35.03 0.52
C MET A 487 2.71 -34.37 -0.52
N GLY A 488 2.39 -33.10 -0.31
CA GLY A 488 1.56 -32.31 -1.22
C GLY A 488 0.76 -31.22 -0.52
N THR A 489 0.02 -30.45 -1.31
CA THR A 489 -0.92 -29.43 -0.80
C THR A 489 -2.33 -30.01 -0.74
N TYR A 490 -3.01 -29.76 0.37
CA TYR A 490 -4.33 -30.25 0.67
C TYR A 490 -5.25 -29.14 1.15
N ILE A 491 -6.55 -29.32 0.94
CA ILE A 491 -7.59 -28.68 1.74
C ILE A 491 -8.09 -29.71 2.74
N VAL A 492 -8.04 -29.38 4.03
CA VAL A 492 -8.63 -30.16 5.11
C VAL A 492 -10.02 -29.59 5.37
N ARG A 493 -11.05 -30.35 4.99
CA ARG A 493 -12.45 -29.96 5.13
C ARG A 493 -13.04 -30.56 6.40
N TRP A 494 -13.28 -29.75 7.41
CA TRP A 494 -13.84 -30.14 8.70
C TRP A 494 -15.36 -30.04 8.73
N ASP A 495 -16.03 -31.06 9.26
CA ASP A 495 -17.48 -31.12 9.36
C ASP A 495 -17.92 -32.03 10.54
N LEU A 496 -19.18 -31.91 10.94
CA LEU A 496 -19.81 -32.76 11.95
C LEU A 496 -20.39 -34.03 11.32
N GLN A 497 -20.55 -35.08 12.13
CA GLN A 497 -21.15 -36.34 11.71
C GLN A 497 -22.11 -36.91 12.75
N SER A 498 -23.18 -37.53 12.26
CA SER A 498 -24.09 -38.37 13.04
C SER A 498 -24.13 -39.76 12.42
N ASN A 499 -23.81 -40.79 13.19
CA ASN A 499 -23.78 -42.19 12.71
C ASN A 499 -22.92 -42.39 11.44
N GLY A 500 -21.80 -41.67 11.33
CA GLY A 500 -20.90 -41.74 10.18
C GLY A 500 -21.37 -40.99 8.92
N MET A 501 -22.54 -40.35 8.97
CA MET A 501 -23.03 -39.49 7.89
C MET A 501 -22.65 -38.03 8.17
N TRP A 502 -22.13 -37.34 7.16
CA TRP A 502 -21.73 -35.93 7.24
C TRP A 502 -22.95 -35.02 7.41
N TRP A 503 -22.86 -34.07 8.33
CA TRP A 503 -23.94 -33.11 8.56
C TRP A 503 -24.15 -32.20 7.36
N ASN A 504 -23.12 -31.87 6.58
CA ASN A 504 -23.32 -31.18 5.30
C ASN A 504 -24.21 -32.00 4.33
N ASP A 505 -24.04 -33.32 4.29
CA ASP A 505 -24.83 -34.21 3.42
C ASP A 505 -26.27 -34.40 3.94
N LEU A 506 -26.47 -34.41 5.26
CA LEU A 506 -27.78 -34.61 5.90
C LEU A 506 -28.61 -33.34 6.03
N TYR A 507 -27.98 -32.26 6.47
CA TYR A 507 -28.62 -31.04 6.96
C TYR A 507 -28.18 -29.79 6.19
N ARG A 508 -27.29 -29.96 5.19
CA ARG A 508 -26.69 -28.84 4.43
C ARG A 508 -25.97 -27.85 5.33
N THR A 509 -25.45 -28.30 6.49
CA THR A 509 -24.69 -27.45 7.41
C THR A 509 -23.35 -27.03 6.81
N PRO A 510 -22.80 -25.87 7.19
CA PRO A 510 -21.52 -25.41 6.71
C PRO A 510 -20.38 -26.33 7.17
N TYR A 511 -19.39 -26.54 6.31
CA TYR A 511 -18.11 -27.17 6.64
C TYR A 511 -17.00 -26.12 6.63
N ARG A 512 -15.88 -26.40 7.29
CA ARG A 512 -14.73 -25.50 7.39
C ARG A 512 -13.54 -26.05 6.62
N ASP A 513 -13.18 -25.35 5.54
CA ASP A 513 -11.98 -25.68 4.75
C ASP A 513 -10.76 -24.92 5.29
N VAL A 514 -9.67 -25.64 5.52
CA VAL A 514 -8.37 -25.08 5.91
C VAL A 514 -7.30 -25.62 5.00
N ALA A 515 -6.51 -24.73 4.39
CA ALA A 515 -5.36 -25.13 3.59
C ALA A 515 -4.27 -25.76 4.47
N PHE A 516 -3.68 -26.86 4.00
CA PHE A 516 -2.65 -27.58 4.72
C PHE A 516 -1.59 -28.11 3.76
N ARG A 517 -0.31 -27.89 4.10
CA ARG A 517 0.83 -28.37 3.33
C ARG A 517 1.49 -29.55 4.03
N ALA A 518 1.46 -30.73 3.40
CA ALA A 518 2.28 -31.84 3.84
C ALA A 518 3.67 -31.71 3.19
N ALA A 519 4.58 -31.09 3.93
CA ALA A 519 5.96 -30.86 3.53
C ALA A 519 6.91 -31.29 4.64
N ASP A 520 8.05 -31.88 4.28
CA ASP A 520 9.07 -32.27 5.25
C ASP A 520 9.80 -31.03 5.80
N TRP A 521 10.28 -30.19 4.89
CA TRP A 521 10.88 -28.89 5.15
C TRP A 521 10.07 -27.82 4.44
N GLY A 522 10.01 -26.62 5.01
CA GLY A 522 9.28 -25.48 4.49
C GLY A 522 9.77 -24.22 5.20
N ALA A 523 9.72 -23.09 4.50
CA ALA A 523 9.81 -21.76 5.06
C ALA A 523 8.75 -20.85 4.42
N ASP A 524 8.11 -20.01 5.22
CA ASP A 524 7.22 -18.92 4.80
C ASP A 524 7.84 -17.60 5.25
N TRP A 525 8.25 -16.78 4.29
CA TRP A 525 8.93 -15.51 4.55
C TRP A 525 7.89 -14.46 4.94
N VAL A 526 7.82 -14.16 6.24
CA VAL A 526 6.71 -13.38 6.81
C VAL A 526 6.90 -11.89 6.51
N THR A 527 8.10 -11.38 6.81
CA THR A 527 8.49 -9.99 6.58
C THR A 527 10.00 -9.89 6.52
N ASP A 528 10.49 -8.95 5.74
CA ASP A 528 11.88 -8.50 5.73
C ASP A 528 11.90 -6.96 5.71
N ASN A 529 13.10 -6.39 5.73
CA ASN A 529 13.30 -4.95 5.51
C ASN A 529 14.41 -4.69 4.50
N VAL A 530 14.52 -5.55 3.47
CA VAL A 530 15.48 -5.40 2.39
C VAL A 530 15.23 -4.07 1.68
N PRO A 531 16.21 -3.15 1.67
CA PRO A 531 16.08 -1.91 0.92
C PRO A 531 16.01 -2.18 -0.58
N LEU A 532 15.14 -1.45 -1.27
CA LEU A 532 15.08 -1.45 -2.74
C LEU A 532 16.27 -0.74 -3.40
N SER A 533 17.10 -0.03 -2.63
CA SER A 533 18.30 0.63 -3.13
C SER A 533 19.49 0.52 -2.17
N TRP A 534 20.66 0.32 -2.77
CA TRP A 534 21.95 0.18 -2.10
C TRP A 534 22.99 1.07 -2.73
N THR A 535 23.99 1.43 -1.95
CA THR A 535 25.24 1.98 -2.47
C THR A 535 26.24 0.84 -2.65
N ALA A 536 27.03 0.88 -3.72
CA ALA A 536 28.02 -0.15 -4.02
C ALA A 536 29.01 -0.35 -2.86
N GLY A 537 29.18 -1.60 -2.43
CA GLY A 537 29.99 -1.97 -1.27
C GLY A 537 29.43 -1.53 0.09
N GLU A 538 28.17 -1.08 0.15
CA GLU A 538 27.49 -0.76 1.41
C GLU A 538 27.25 -2.01 2.26
N ILE A 539 27.32 -1.83 3.59
CA ILE A 539 27.05 -2.87 4.57
C ILE A 539 25.85 -2.43 5.40
N ARG A 540 24.78 -3.25 5.43
CA ARG A 540 23.59 -3.01 6.27
C ARG A 540 23.22 -4.27 7.03
N THR A 541 22.56 -4.10 8.17
CA THR A 541 21.87 -5.20 8.85
C THR A 541 20.42 -5.19 8.40
N ILE A 542 20.00 -6.27 7.76
CA ILE A 542 18.61 -6.56 7.40
C ILE A 542 18.04 -7.46 8.50
N THR A 543 16.76 -7.34 8.79
CA THR A 543 16.06 -8.23 9.71
C THR A 543 14.97 -8.96 8.96
N VAL A 544 15.00 -10.28 9.03
CA VAL A 544 14.06 -11.17 8.34
C VAL A 544 13.28 -11.96 9.38
N THR A 545 11.98 -12.05 9.21
CA THR A 545 11.09 -12.90 9.99
C THR A 545 10.65 -14.05 9.12
N VAL A 546 11.00 -15.28 9.50
CA VAL A 546 10.66 -16.49 8.77
C VAL A 546 9.83 -17.39 9.66
N LEU A 547 8.72 -17.89 9.12
CA LEU A 547 7.88 -18.91 9.73
C LEU A 547 8.36 -20.28 9.25
N ASN A 548 8.51 -21.21 10.19
CA ASN A 548 8.61 -22.62 9.83
C ASN A 548 7.24 -23.14 9.38
N ASP A 549 6.97 -23.09 8.08
CA ASP A 549 5.80 -23.71 7.43
C ASP A 549 6.08 -25.17 6.99
N GLY A 550 7.17 -25.76 7.46
CA GLY A 550 7.50 -27.16 7.25
C GLY A 550 7.01 -28.07 8.39
N GLY A 551 7.13 -29.38 8.19
CA GLY A 551 6.79 -30.38 9.22
C GLY A 551 7.92 -30.68 10.22
N ARG A 552 9.18 -30.34 9.91
CA ARG A 552 10.33 -30.59 10.78
C ARG A 552 10.72 -29.37 11.60
N THR A 553 11.24 -29.62 12.80
CA THR A 553 11.95 -28.60 13.57
C THR A 553 13.24 -28.21 12.86
N TRP A 554 13.51 -26.91 12.76
CA TRP A 554 14.80 -26.42 12.30
C TRP A 554 15.77 -26.36 13.48
N ASN A 555 16.78 -27.21 13.46
CA ASN A 555 17.74 -27.29 14.56
C ASN A 555 18.71 -26.09 14.50
N ALA A 556 18.88 -25.38 15.60
CA ALA A 556 19.87 -24.30 15.75
C ALA A 556 21.29 -24.81 16.00
N THR A 557 21.43 -26.02 16.53
CA THR A 557 22.72 -26.65 16.85
C THR A 557 22.74 -28.13 16.44
N GLY A 558 23.89 -28.79 16.57
CA GLY A 558 24.04 -30.23 16.26
C GLY A 558 24.47 -30.48 14.82
N ALA A 559 24.12 -31.65 14.26
CA ALA A 559 24.49 -32.02 12.90
C ALA A 559 23.68 -31.22 11.86
N GLY A 560 24.39 -30.42 11.06
CA GLY A 560 23.85 -29.59 9.98
C GLY A 560 22.84 -28.55 10.48
N PRO A 561 23.17 -27.63 11.41
CA PRO A 561 22.18 -26.65 11.88
C PRO A 561 21.60 -25.83 10.72
N VAL A 562 20.36 -25.38 10.87
CA VAL A 562 19.75 -24.47 9.90
C VAL A 562 20.34 -23.07 10.10
N LYS A 563 20.72 -22.40 9.02
CA LYS A 563 21.26 -21.04 9.01
C LYS A 563 20.60 -20.21 7.91
N LEU A 564 20.45 -18.91 8.14
CA LEU A 564 20.03 -17.96 7.11
C LEU A 564 21.26 -17.47 6.34
N GLY A 565 21.20 -17.51 5.02
CA GLY A 565 22.20 -16.93 4.13
C GLY A 565 21.56 -16.02 3.10
N TYR A 566 22.41 -15.36 2.31
CA TYR A 566 21.96 -14.55 1.18
C TYR A 566 22.89 -14.71 -0.02
N LYS A 567 22.39 -14.37 -1.21
CA LYS A 567 23.18 -14.21 -2.43
C LYS A 567 22.62 -13.08 -3.27
N TRP A 568 23.48 -12.39 -3.99
CA TRP A 568 23.08 -11.43 -5.00
C TRP A 568 23.13 -12.08 -6.37
N VAL A 569 22.16 -11.81 -7.23
CA VAL A 569 22.20 -12.21 -8.64
C VAL A 569 22.13 -10.96 -9.48
N SER A 570 23.09 -10.78 -10.40
CA SER A 570 23.07 -9.64 -11.32
C SER A 570 22.02 -9.86 -12.39
N ASP A 571 21.07 -8.93 -12.52
CA ASP A 571 20.00 -9.06 -13.52
C ASP A 571 20.55 -8.93 -14.95
N ALA A 572 21.65 -8.18 -15.10
CA ALA A 572 22.30 -7.96 -16.40
C ALA A 572 23.09 -9.18 -16.90
N THR A 573 23.64 -10.02 -16.01
CA THR A 573 24.57 -11.09 -16.39
C THR A 573 24.15 -12.49 -15.90
N GLY A 574 23.22 -12.58 -14.97
CA GLY A 574 22.87 -13.81 -14.25
C GLY A 574 23.95 -14.27 -13.25
N ASN A 575 25.07 -13.55 -13.12
CA ASN A 575 26.14 -13.92 -12.22
C ASN A 575 25.68 -13.85 -10.76
N THR A 576 26.02 -14.88 -9.99
CA THR A 576 25.66 -15.01 -8.57
C THR A 576 26.85 -14.68 -7.68
N PHE A 577 26.62 -13.87 -6.65
CA PHE A 577 27.58 -13.46 -5.65
C PHE A 577 27.07 -13.89 -4.27
N PRO A 578 27.56 -15.02 -3.72
CA PRO A 578 27.11 -15.48 -2.40
C PRO A 578 27.58 -14.51 -1.32
N GLY A 579 26.72 -14.28 -0.33
CA GLY A 579 27.06 -13.54 0.87
C GLY A 579 28.04 -14.33 1.76
N PRO A 580 29.00 -13.67 2.43
CA PRO A 580 29.91 -14.34 3.36
C PRO A 580 29.23 -14.74 4.69
N SER A 581 28.03 -14.20 4.96
CA SER A 581 27.33 -14.36 6.24
C SER A 581 26.35 -15.53 6.20
N LEU A 582 26.54 -16.49 7.11
CA LEU A 582 25.50 -17.42 7.52
C LEU A 582 25.12 -17.13 8.98
N VAL A 583 23.86 -16.79 9.21
CA VAL A 583 23.33 -16.44 10.52
C VAL A 583 22.72 -17.70 11.16
N PRO A 584 23.24 -18.16 12.32
CA PRO A 584 22.65 -19.29 13.02
C PRO A 584 21.29 -18.92 13.60
N LEU A 585 20.41 -19.91 13.73
CA LEU A 585 19.18 -19.74 14.50
C LEU A 585 19.51 -19.50 15.99
N PRO A 586 18.78 -18.61 16.69
CA PRO A 586 18.99 -18.37 18.12
C PRO A 586 18.54 -19.54 19.00
N ALA A 587 17.59 -20.35 18.51
CA ALA A 587 17.08 -21.56 19.14
C ALA A 587 16.41 -22.44 18.08
N ASP A 588 16.14 -23.71 18.41
CA ASP A 588 15.38 -24.59 17.54
C ASP A 588 14.01 -23.97 17.21
N VAL A 589 13.60 -24.06 15.94
CA VAL A 589 12.34 -23.46 15.45
C VAL A 589 11.38 -24.58 15.08
N ALA A 590 10.39 -24.82 15.93
CA ALA A 590 9.38 -25.85 15.69
C ALA A 590 8.43 -25.48 14.53
N PRO A 591 7.73 -26.46 13.91
CA PRO A 591 6.65 -26.18 12.96
C PRO A 591 5.64 -25.16 13.51
N GLY A 592 5.30 -24.15 12.70
CA GLY A 592 4.40 -23.05 13.09
C GLY A 592 5.05 -21.94 13.92
N GLN A 593 6.31 -22.09 14.34
CA GLN A 593 7.05 -21.06 15.06
C GLN A 593 7.73 -20.09 14.09
N GLN A 594 7.69 -18.80 14.41
CA GLN A 594 8.45 -17.77 13.71
C GLN A 594 9.79 -17.54 14.39
N VAL A 595 10.79 -17.18 13.59
CA VAL A 595 12.08 -16.71 14.05
C VAL A 595 12.44 -15.41 13.35
N ARG A 596 12.98 -14.45 14.11
CA ARG A 596 13.45 -13.17 13.60
C ARG A 596 14.97 -13.16 13.62
N LEU A 597 15.59 -12.99 12.45
CA LEU A 597 17.03 -13.14 12.23
C LEU A 597 17.60 -11.84 11.65
N PRO A 598 18.53 -11.17 12.36
CA PRO A 598 19.31 -10.10 11.77
C PRO A 598 20.46 -10.68 10.94
N ILE A 599 20.60 -10.24 9.68
CA ILE A 599 21.68 -10.63 8.78
C ILE A 599 22.43 -9.40 8.26
N VAL A 600 23.75 -9.44 8.39
CA VAL A 600 24.63 -8.41 7.82
C VAL A 600 24.86 -8.72 6.35
N VAL A 601 24.35 -7.84 5.49
CA VAL A 601 24.42 -7.93 4.04
C VAL A 601 25.37 -6.86 3.52
N THR A 602 26.29 -7.29 2.66
CA THR A 602 27.20 -6.43 1.89
C THR A 602 26.73 -6.39 0.45
N ALA A 603 26.49 -5.20 -0.09
CA ALA A 603 26.11 -5.00 -1.48
C ALA A 603 27.30 -5.24 -2.43
N PRO A 604 27.06 -5.73 -3.66
CA PRO A 604 28.08 -5.82 -4.70
C PRO A 604 28.80 -4.48 -4.93
N GLN A 605 30.06 -4.55 -5.37
CA GLN A 605 30.85 -3.35 -5.66
C GLN A 605 30.57 -2.78 -7.06
N TYR A 606 30.01 -3.58 -7.96
CA TYR A 606 29.68 -3.12 -9.31
C TYR A 606 28.26 -2.55 -9.32
N PRO A 607 28.04 -1.31 -9.78
CA PRO A 607 26.71 -0.71 -9.80
C PRO A 607 25.89 -1.24 -10.99
N THR A 608 24.76 -1.87 -10.68
CA THR A 608 23.75 -2.36 -11.63
C THR A 608 22.51 -2.81 -10.85
N ASN A 609 21.50 -3.34 -11.54
CA ASN A 609 20.37 -4.00 -10.90
C ASN A 609 20.74 -5.43 -10.51
N TYR A 610 20.30 -5.80 -9.32
CA TYR A 610 20.45 -7.13 -8.76
C TYR A 610 19.16 -7.59 -8.12
N THR A 611 19.02 -8.89 -7.98
CA THR A 611 18.06 -9.49 -7.07
C THR A 611 18.79 -10.06 -5.86
N LEU A 612 18.45 -9.60 -4.65
CA LEU A 612 18.94 -10.16 -3.40
C LEU A 612 18.05 -11.35 -3.03
N TYR A 613 18.64 -12.54 -2.95
CA TYR A 613 17.97 -13.75 -2.51
C TYR A 613 18.39 -14.08 -1.08
N LEU A 614 17.42 -14.29 -0.20
CA LEU A 614 17.56 -14.85 1.13
C LEU A 614 17.11 -16.31 1.11
N ASP A 615 17.91 -17.20 1.70
CA ASP A 615 17.58 -18.62 1.76
C ASP A 615 18.02 -19.23 3.09
N LEU A 616 17.32 -20.29 3.50
CA LEU A 616 17.71 -21.12 4.64
C LEU A 616 18.56 -22.29 4.15
N TYR A 617 19.60 -22.61 4.91
CA TYR A 617 20.53 -23.68 4.60
C TYR A 617 20.53 -24.68 5.74
N LYS A 618 20.23 -25.94 5.46
CA LYS A 618 20.62 -27.05 6.33
C LYS A 618 22.12 -27.24 6.11
N GLU A 619 22.92 -26.75 7.04
CA GLU A 619 24.37 -26.62 6.85
C GLU A 619 25.02 -27.94 6.40
N ASN A 620 25.81 -27.87 5.32
CA ASN A 620 26.50 -29.00 4.67
C ASN A 620 25.58 -30.08 4.07
N GLU A 621 24.27 -29.85 3.97
CA GLU A 621 23.33 -30.81 3.36
C GLU A 621 22.62 -30.23 2.12
N PHE A 622 21.87 -29.14 2.28
CA PHE A 622 21.09 -28.53 1.17
C PHE A 622 20.62 -27.11 1.52
N ALA A 623 20.34 -26.32 0.48
CA ALA A 623 19.55 -25.10 0.59
C ALA A 623 18.05 -25.44 0.56
N PHE A 624 17.21 -24.65 1.22
CA PHE A 624 15.76 -24.87 1.19
C PHE A 624 15.22 -24.74 -0.24
N ALA A 625 15.81 -23.86 -1.06
CA ALA A 625 15.55 -23.80 -2.50
C ALA A 625 15.73 -25.15 -3.24
N ASP A 626 16.70 -25.97 -2.84
CA ASP A 626 16.92 -27.30 -3.45
C ASP A 626 15.76 -28.27 -3.16
N LYS A 627 14.93 -27.95 -2.15
CA LYS A 627 13.69 -28.68 -1.81
C LYS A 627 12.44 -28.06 -2.44
N GLY A 628 12.61 -27.09 -3.35
CA GLY A 628 11.51 -26.39 -4.01
C GLY A 628 10.78 -25.40 -3.10
N ILE A 629 11.44 -24.94 -2.03
CA ILE A 629 10.95 -23.86 -1.17
C ILE A 629 11.47 -22.56 -1.77
N ALA A 630 10.58 -21.65 -2.13
CA ALA A 630 11.01 -20.40 -2.75
C ALA A 630 11.90 -19.61 -1.77
N PRO A 631 13.10 -19.17 -2.19
CA PRO A 631 13.84 -18.15 -1.45
C PRO A 631 13.03 -16.85 -1.42
N ASP A 632 13.32 -15.98 -0.46
CA ASP A 632 12.81 -14.61 -0.47
C ASP A 632 13.70 -13.79 -1.41
N ASP A 633 13.09 -13.14 -2.41
CA ASP A 633 13.79 -12.44 -3.45
C ASP A 633 13.31 -10.99 -3.59
N THR A 634 14.26 -10.06 -3.43
CA THR A 634 13.99 -8.63 -3.55
C THR A 634 14.79 -8.05 -4.71
N PRO A 635 14.13 -7.64 -5.81
CA PRO A 635 14.75 -6.84 -6.85
C PRO A 635 15.20 -5.49 -6.28
N THR A 636 16.45 -5.12 -6.53
CA THR A 636 17.06 -3.92 -5.94
C THR A 636 18.18 -3.33 -6.79
N GLY A 637 18.32 -2.00 -6.76
CA GLY A 637 19.38 -1.28 -7.46
C GLY A 637 20.62 -1.05 -6.60
N VAL A 638 21.81 -1.32 -7.15
CA VAL A 638 23.09 -0.92 -6.56
C VAL A 638 23.65 0.28 -7.32
N SER A 639 23.78 1.42 -6.64
CA SER A 639 24.27 2.68 -7.19
C SER A 639 25.77 2.91 -6.89
N VAL A 640 26.42 3.80 -7.63
CA VAL A 640 27.80 4.21 -7.36
C VAL A 640 27.91 4.86 -5.96
N ASP A 641 28.99 4.57 -5.21
CA ASP A 641 29.35 5.36 -4.02
C ASP A 641 30.03 6.66 -4.49
N PHE A 642 29.24 7.72 -4.67
CA PHE A 642 29.67 9.01 -5.22
C PHE A 642 30.68 9.69 -4.31
N LYS A 643 31.96 9.33 -4.44
CA LYS A 643 33.08 9.91 -3.70
C LYS A 643 34.32 9.91 -4.58
N ALA A 644 34.78 11.08 -4.98
CA ALA A 644 35.95 11.21 -5.83
C ALA A 644 36.88 12.33 -5.35
N GLY A 645 38.16 12.20 -5.68
CA GLY A 645 39.18 13.23 -5.54
C GLY A 645 39.68 13.69 -6.91
N TYR A 646 40.05 14.96 -7.02
CA TYR A 646 40.57 15.57 -8.24
C TYR A 646 41.92 16.25 -7.96
N GLN A 647 42.93 15.96 -8.77
CA GLN A 647 44.21 16.66 -8.74
C GLN A 647 44.58 17.12 -10.15
N TRP A 648 44.79 18.43 -10.30
CA TRP A 648 45.09 19.07 -11.58
C TRP A 648 45.66 20.48 -11.35
N SER A 649 46.08 21.15 -12.42
CA SER A 649 46.61 22.52 -12.38
C SER A 649 45.92 23.43 -13.41
N ALA A 650 45.58 24.65 -13.01
CA ALA A 650 44.94 25.65 -13.87
C ALA A 650 45.78 25.96 -15.13
N PRO A 651 45.23 25.78 -16.34
CA PRO A 651 45.91 26.17 -17.58
C PRO A 651 45.80 27.68 -17.82
N ALA A 652 46.71 28.25 -18.60
CA ALA A 652 46.51 29.57 -19.20
C ALA A 652 45.84 29.40 -20.58
N LEU A 653 44.70 30.06 -20.81
CA LEU A 653 43.90 29.88 -22.03
C LEU A 653 43.61 31.21 -22.71
N THR A 654 43.44 31.18 -24.03
CA THR A 654 42.86 32.28 -24.80
C THR A 654 41.38 32.03 -25.05
N ALA A 655 40.57 33.07 -25.22
CA ALA A 655 39.14 32.97 -25.47
C ALA A 655 38.84 32.04 -26.66
N GLY A 656 37.95 31.07 -26.44
CA GLY A 656 37.58 30.03 -27.42
C GLY A 656 38.63 28.93 -27.65
N GLN A 657 39.79 28.97 -27.00
CA GLN A 657 40.84 27.96 -27.17
C GLN A 657 40.43 26.63 -26.52
N THR A 658 40.62 25.53 -27.24
CA THR A 658 40.62 24.17 -26.65
C THR A 658 42.03 23.79 -26.22
N ALA A 659 42.21 23.34 -24.98
CA ALA A 659 43.47 22.86 -24.45
C ALA A 659 43.32 21.49 -23.78
N THR A 660 44.40 20.71 -23.84
CA THR A 660 44.51 19.45 -23.11
C THR A 660 44.92 19.73 -21.66
N VAL A 661 44.07 19.36 -20.70
CA VAL A 661 44.32 19.52 -19.27
C VAL A 661 44.44 18.14 -18.62
N PRO A 662 45.61 17.76 -18.10
CA PRO A 662 45.77 16.53 -17.34
C PRO A 662 45.03 16.62 -16.00
N VAL A 663 44.17 15.64 -15.72
CA VAL A 663 43.42 15.52 -14.48
C VAL A 663 43.59 14.13 -13.91
N THR A 664 44.08 14.04 -12.68
CA THR A 664 44.10 12.79 -11.92
C THR A 664 42.82 12.69 -11.10
N ILE A 665 42.05 11.63 -11.35
CA ILE A 665 40.85 11.27 -10.58
C ILE A 665 41.21 10.13 -9.64
N THR A 666 40.75 10.22 -8.39
CA THR A 666 40.83 9.13 -7.40
C THR A 666 39.43 8.69 -7.00
N ASN A 667 39.13 7.39 -7.07
CA ASN A 667 37.91 6.85 -6.50
C ASN A 667 38.05 6.71 -4.98
N LEU A 668 37.32 7.52 -4.22
CA LEU A 668 37.30 7.50 -2.75
C LEU A 668 36.09 6.72 -2.20
N GLY A 669 35.27 6.16 -3.08
CA GLY A 669 34.10 5.35 -2.75
C GLY A 669 34.45 3.89 -2.49
N ARG A 670 33.42 3.13 -2.09
CA ARG A 670 33.51 1.67 -1.81
C ARG A 670 33.21 0.80 -3.02
N GLY A 671 32.62 1.37 -4.07
CA GLY A 671 32.26 0.69 -5.31
C GLY A 671 33.17 1.02 -6.48
N ILE A 672 32.98 0.31 -7.59
CA ILE A 672 33.66 0.55 -8.87
C ILE A 672 32.99 1.72 -9.60
N PHE A 673 33.78 2.58 -10.23
CA PHE A 673 33.28 3.50 -11.25
C PHE A 673 33.28 2.77 -12.59
N PRO A 674 32.11 2.37 -13.11
CA PRO A 674 32.02 1.59 -14.33
C PRO A 674 32.34 2.45 -15.55
N VAL A 675 32.95 1.88 -16.59
CA VAL A 675 33.16 2.58 -17.88
C VAL A 675 32.47 1.91 -19.06
N THR A 676 31.94 0.69 -18.89
CA THR A 676 31.36 -0.14 -19.96
C THR A 676 29.89 -0.51 -19.76
N ASN A 677 29.28 -0.21 -18.61
CA ASN A 677 27.85 -0.45 -18.42
C ASN A 677 27.01 0.64 -19.12
N SER A 678 25.67 0.51 -19.06
CA SER A 678 24.74 1.48 -19.67
C SER A 678 24.81 2.89 -19.07
N PHE A 679 25.49 3.07 -17.93
CA PHE A 679 25.58 4.31 -17.17
C PHE A 679 27.03 4.56 -16.73
N PRO A 680 27.98 4.73 -17.69
CA PRO A 680 29.39 4.82 -17.38
C PRO A 680 29.71 6.10 -16.60
N VAL A 681 30.82 6.09 -15.87
CA VAL A 681 31.37 7.25 -15.18
C VAL A 681 32.41 7.92 -16.07
N ASN A 682 32.19 9.19 -16.38
CA ASN A 682 33.09 10.02 -17.17
C ASN A 682 33.50 11.27 -16.40
N LEU A 683 34.63 11.87 -16.78
CA LEU A 683 35.02 13.21 -16.34
C LEU A 683 34.39 14.25 -17.27
N GLY A 684 33.70 15.24 -16.70
CA GLY A 684 33.28 16.45 -17.39
C GLY A 684 33.90 17.69 -16.74
N TYR A 685 33.54 18.86 -17.27
CA TYR A 685 33.91 20.13 -16.67
C TYR A 685 32.84 21.19 -16.84
N HIS A 686 32.85 22.20 -15.98
CA HIS A 686 31.99 23.36 -16.00
C HIS A 686 32.83 24.65 -16.00
N TRP A 687 32.35 25.67 -16.70
CA TRP A 687 32.85 27.03 -16.57
C TRP A 687 31.84 27.89 -15.82
N LEU A 688 32.31 28.65 -14.84
CA LEU A 688 31.52 29.67 -14.16
C LEU A 688 32.23 31.01 -14.21
N SER A 689 31.47 32.10 -14.14
CA SER A 689 32.00 33.44 -13.99
C SER A 689 32.73 33.58 -12.64
N ALA A 690 33.49 34.66 -12.47
CA ALA A 690 34.08 35.00 -11.17
C ALA A 690 33.05 35.14 -10.05
N SER A 691 31.80 35.52 -10.37
CA SER A 691 30.68 35.61 -9.42
C SER A 691 29.96 34.27 -9.18
N GLY A 692 30.40 33.18 -9.82
CA GLY A 692 29.82 31.85 -9.67
C GLY A 692 28.58 31.59 -10.52
N GLN A 693 28.29 32.42 -11.53
CA GLN A 693 27.23 32.15 -12.50
C GLN A 693 27.73 31.17 -13.55
N THR A 694 26.91 30.18 -13.92
CA THR A 694 27.28 29.19 -14.94
C THR A 694 27.45 29.84 -16.31
N VAL A 695 28.59 29.58 -16.95
CA VAL A 695 28.94 30.02 -18.31
C VAL A 695 28.88 28.83 -19.27
N VAL A 696 29.41 27.68 -18.85
CA VAL A 696 29.26 26.40 -19.54
C VAL A 696 28.92 25.37 -18.48
N TRP A 697 27.71 24.80 -18.56
CA TRP A 697 27.35 23.68 -17.70
C TRP A 697 27.87 22.37 -18.29
N ASP A 698 27.65 22.11 -19.58
CA ASP A 698 27.94 20.79 -20.13
C ASP A 698 29.25 20.77 -20.95
N GLY A 699 30.39 20.66 -20.26
CA GLY A 699 31.71 20.52 -20.89
C GLY A 699 31.94 19.12 -21.50
N ALA A 700 32.88 19.03 -22.42
CA ALA A 700 33.17 17.78 -23.14
C ALA A 700 33.54 16.63 -22.18
N ARG A 701 32.98 15.44 -22.44
CA ARG A 701 33.25 14.22 -21.68
C ARG A 701 34.63 13.66 -21.99
N THR A 702 35.33 13.25 -20.94
CA THR A 702 36.60 12.54 -21.00
C THR A 702 36.42 11.18 -20.34
N LYS A 703 36.58 10.11 -21.13
CA LYS A 703 36.45 8.73 -20.64
C LYS A 703 37.60 8.38 -19.69
N LEU A 704 37.31 7.60 -18.64
CA LEU A 704 38.31 7.12 -17.68
C LEU A 704 39.21 6.01 -18.25
N GLY A 705 38.78 5.35 -19.34
CA GLY A 705 39.56 4.33 -20.06
C GLY A 705 39.41 2.90 -19.53
N ALA A 706 39.34 2.72 -18.20
CA ALA A 706 39.06 1.44 -17.55
C ALA A 706 38.24 1.66 -16.27
N ASP A 707 37.57 0.59 -15.80
CA ASP A 707 36.85 0.61 -14.52
C ASP A 707 37.79 1.05 -13.39
N LEU A 708 37.37 2.04 -12.62
CA LEU A 708 38.18 2.59 -11.53
C LEU A 708 37.68 2.04 -10.19
N GLY A 709 38.42 1.09 -9.63
CA GLY A 709 38.09 0.47 -8.33
C GLY A 709 38.36 1.39 -7.13
N PRO A 710 37.90 0.99 -5.93
CA PRO A 710 38.14 1.76 -4.71
C PRO A 710 39.61 2.08 -4.48
N GLN A 711 39.91 3.33 -4.08
CA GLN A 711 41.25 3.88 -3.84
C GLN A 711 42.19 3.92 -5.06
N GLN A 712 41.74 3.49 -6.23
CA GLN A 712 42.53 3.61 -7.45
C GLN A 712 42.44 5.03 -8.01
N SER A 713 43.50 5.42 -8.72
CA SER A 713 43.55 6.69 -9.43
C SER A 713 43.87 6.50 -10.90
N VAL A 714 43.34 7.39 -11.74
CA VAL A 714 43.62 7.43 -13.18
C VAL A 714 43.87 8.87 -13.61
N SER A 715 44.88 9.07 -14.46
CA SER A 715 45.14 10.36 -15.09
C SER A 715 44.57 10.36 -16.51
N VAL A 716 43.70 11.32 -16.78
CA VAL A 716 43.08 11.52 -18.10
C VAL A 716 43.43 12.90 -18.65
N ASN A 717 43.43 13.01 -19.97
CA ASN A 717 43.74 14.24 -20.70
C ASN A 717 42.44 14.89 -21.19
N ALA A 718 41.86 15.76 -20.37
CA ALA A 718 40.59 16.41 -20.68
C ALA A 718 40.74 17.49 -21.76
N GLN A 719 39.85 17.49 -22.75
CA GLN A 719 39.80 18.54 -23.77
C GLN A 719 38.91 19.68 -23.30
N VAL A 720 39.50 20.76 -22.81
CA VAL A 720 38.78 21.89 -22.23
C VAL A 720 38.76 23.07 -23.20
N THR A 721 37.57 23.43 -23.67
CA THR A 721 37.34 24.64 -24.47
C THR A 721 37.02 25.82 -23.56
N ALA A 722 37.81 26.89 -23.65
CA ALA A 722 37.61 28.14 -22.91
C ALA A 722 36.38 28.92 -23.42
N PRO A 723 35.73 29.74 -22.57
CA PRO A 723 34.67 30.66 -22.99
C PRO A 723 35.11 31.59 -24.14
N PRO A 724 34.16 32.09 -24.95
CA PRO A 724 34.46 32.92 -26.12
C PRO A 724 34.90 34.35 -25.76
N THR A 725 34.85 34.73 -24.49
CA THR A 725 35.25 36.06 -23.99
C THR A 725 36.39 35.95 -22.98
N GLY A 726 37.25 36.97 -22.95
CA GLY A 726 38.33 37.07 -21.97
C GLY A 726 37.81 37.49 -20.60
N GLY A 727 38.46 37.00 -19.53
CA GLY A 727 38.07 37.30 -18.16
C GLY A 727 38.56 36.28 -17.12
N ASN A 728 38.14 36.48 -15.88
CA ASN A 728 38.38 35.55 -14.77
C ASN A 728 37.20 34.58 -14.66
N TYR A 729 37.49 33.29 -14.74
CA TYR A 729 36.49 32.22 -14.65
C TYR A 729 36.89 31.19 -13.62
N GLN A 730 35.92 30.44 -13.12
CA GLN A 730 36.15 29.20 -12.39
C GLN A 730 35.99 28.02 -13.35
N LEU A 731 37.04 27.22 -13.51
CA LEU A 731 36.96 25.91 -14.15
C LEU A 731 36.74 24.86 -13.07
N ARG A 732 35.72 24.03 -13.25
CA ARG A 732 35.35 22.96 -12.31
C ARG A 732 35.38 21.63 -13.03
N PHE A 733 36.23 20.71 -12.59
CA PHE A 733 36.16 19.31 -13.02
C PHE A 733 35.21 18.54 -12.12
N ASP A 734 34.32 17.76 -12.73
CA ASP A 734 33.37 16.94 -12.01
C ASP A 734 33.19 15.59 -12.71
N LEU A 735 32.97 14.53 -11.94
CA LEU A 735 32.62 13.24 -12.51
C LEU A 735 31.11 13.19 -12.72
N VAL A 736 30.68 12.48 -13.73
CA VAL A 736 29.26 12.19 -13.97
C VAL A 736 29.10 10.71 -14.17
N GLN A 737 28.16 10.10 -13.46
CA GLN A 737 27.60 8.84 -13.89
C GLN A 737 26.51 9.17 -14.92
N GLU A 738 26.78 8.87 -16.18
CA GLU A 738 25.88 9.20 -17.30
C GLU A 738 24.49 8.61 -17.03
N GLY A 739 23.44 9.36 -17.36
CA GLY A 739 22.06 8.93 -17.12
C GLY A 739 21.61 8.97 -15.65
N VAL A 740 22.50 9.28 -14.70
CA VAL A 740 22.22 9.18 -13.25
C VAL A 740 22.43 10.50 -12.50
N ALA A 741 23.68 10.98 -12.40
CA ALA A 741 24.02 12.18 -11.64
C ALA A 741 25.48 12.61 -11.83
N TRP A 742 25.69 13.92 -11.73
CA TRP A 742 27.00 14.49 -11.41
C TRP A 742 27.41 14.17 -9.97
N PHE A 743 28.70 13.98 -9.72
CA PHE A 743 29.21 13.71 -8.39
C PHE A 743 29.01 14.91 -7.46
N SER A 744 29.12 16.14 -7.97
CA SER A 744 28.84 17.35 -7.18
C SER A 744 27.39 17.46 -6.69
N THR A 745 26.40 16.96 -7.44
CA THR A 745 24.99 16.97 -6.98
C THR A 745 24.73 15.95 -5.88
N LYS A 746 25.67 15.03 -5.66
CA LYS A 746 25.71 14.10 -4.52
C LYS A 746 26.59 14.60 -3.37
N GLY A 747 27.05 15.85 -3.43
CA GLY A 747 27.82 16.51 -2.37
C GLY A 747 29.34 16.31 -2.47
N VAL A 748 29.85 15.73 -3.56
CA VAL A 748 31.31 15.64 -3.79
C VAL A 748 31.85 17.01 -4.15
N THR A 749 33.00 17.39 -3.60
CA THR A 749 33.63 18.66 -3.97
C THR A 749 34.28 18.53 -5.36
N PRO A 750 33.84 19.30 -6.38
CA PRO A 750 34.46 19.27 -7.69
C PRO A 750 35.87 19.87 -7.66
N GLY A 751 36.70 19.48 -8.64
CA GLY A 751 38.05 20.03 -8.81
C GLY A 751 37.99 21.46 -9.33
N ASN A 752 37.95 22.44 -8.43
CA ASN A 752 37.77 23.86 -8.76
C ASN A 752 39.10 24.63 -8.78
N ALA A 753 39.29 25.48 -9.79
CA ALA A 753 40.34 26.50 -9.77
C ALA A 753 39.93 27.75 -10.56
N MET A 754 40.49 28.90 -10.17
CA MET A 754 40.39 30.13 -10.97
C MET A 754 41.31 30.02 -12.18
N VAL A 755 40.79 30.38 -13.35
CA VAL A 755 41.51 30.40 -14.62
C VAL A 755 41.34 31.77 -15.26
N ILE A 756 42.46 32.34 -15.71
CA ILE A 756 42.48 33.59 -16.48
C ILE A 756 42.41 33.23 -17.96
N VAL A 757 41.38 33.73 -18.64
CA VAL A 757 41.18 33.57 -20.08
C VAL A 757 41.57 34.88 -20.77
N ALA A 758 42.62 34.87 -21.58
CA ALA A 758 43.09 36.03 -22.34
C ALA A 758 42.21 36.24 -23.59
N GLY A 759 41.81 37.48 -23.90
CA GLY A 759 40.99 37.76 -25.09
C GLY A 759 40.18 39.05 -24.95
N PRO A 760 39.40 39.43 -25.97
CA PRO A 760 38.57 40.63 -25.91
C PRO A 760 37.53 40.49 -24.78
N VAL A 761 37.51 41.46 -23.89
CA VAL A 761 36.44 41.64 -22.90
C VAL A 761 35.36 42.44 -23.62
N LEU A 762 34.20 41.85 -23.90
CA LEU A 762 33.05 42.63 -24.34
C LEU A 762 32.55 43.46 -23.14
N PRO A 763 32.46 44.81 -23.24
CA PRO A 763 31.77 45.57 -22.20
C PRO A 763 30.33 45.09 -22.12
N ALA A 764 29.83 44.89 -20.89
CA ALA A 764 28.45 44.51 -20.67
C ALA A 764 27.52 45.57 -21.28
N PHE A 765 26.71 45.20 -22.26
CA PHE A 765 25.68 46.08 -22.78
C PHE A 765 24.50 46.11 -21.79
N GLY A 766 24.24 47.28 -21.21
CA GLY A 766 23.10 47.52 -20.32
C GLY A 766 22.03 48.35 -21.01
N ALA A 767 20.75 48.09 -20.70
CA ALA A 767 19.64 48.96 -21.06
C ALA A 767 18.70 49.14 -19.86
N ALA A 768 18.26 50.38 -19.63
CA ALA A 768 17.20 50.71 -18.69
C ALA A 768 15.91 51.03 -19.46
N TYR A 769 14.79 50.51 -18.94
CA TYR A 769 13.47 50.65 -19.52
C TYR A 769 12.60 51.49 -18.60
N ALA A 770 12.02 52.57 -19.13
CA ALA A 770 11.07 53.40 -18.41
C ALA A 770 9.74 53.44 -19.19
N PRO A 771 8.73 52.63 -18.82
CA PRO A 771 7.40 52.71 -19.41
C PRO A 771 6.71 54.00 -18.92
N GLY A 772 6.15 54.78 -19.84
CA GLY A 772 5.29 55.91 -19.48
C GLY A 772 4.00 55.43 -18.82
N ALA A 773 3.45 56.17 -17.86
CA ALA A 773 2.16 55.83 -17.27
C ALA A 773 1.01 56.16 -18.25
N PRO A 774 0.20 55.19 -18.72
CA PRO A 774 -0.96 55.52 -19.54
C PRO A 774 -2.09 56.09 -18.67
N SER A 775 -2.69 57.20 -19.09
CA SER A 775 -4.01 57.60 -18.59
C SER A 775 -5.08 56.95 -19.46
N LEU A 776 -5.78 55.95 -18.91
CA LEU A 776 -6.91 55.31 -19.59
C LEU A 776 -8.22 55.99 -19.16
N PRO A 777 -9.00 56.57 -20.08
CA PRO A 777 -10.26 57.22 -19.73
C PRO A 777 -11.40 56.22 -19.42
N VAL A 778 -11.31 54.95 -19.87
CA VAL A 778 -12.34 53.91 -19.67
C VAL A 778 -11.71 52.51 -19.59
N ALA A 779 -12.17 51.67 -18.65
CA ALA A 779 -11.71 50.29 -18.50
C ALA A 779 -12.05 49.42 -19.72
N GLY A 780 -11.10 48.58 -20.16
CA GLY A 780 -11.29 47.61 -21.24
C GLY A 780 -10.92 48.09 -22.64
N THR A 781 -10.37 49.31 -22.81
CA THR A 781 -9.89 49.79 -24.11
C THR A 781 -8.38 49.53 -24.30
N PRO A 782 -7.94 49.10 -25.51
CA PRO A 782 -6.52 48.96 -25.82
C PRO A 782 -5.82 50.33 -25.77
N ALA A 783 -4.64 50.41 -25.15
CA ALA A 783 -3.79 51.60 -25.21
C ALA A 783 -2.35 51.27 -25.60
N SER A 784 -1.73 52.22 -26.31
CA SER A 784 -0.31 52.19 -26.61
C SER A 784 0.47 52.90 -25.51
N VAL A 785 1.39 52.18 -24.85
CA VAL A 785 2.28 52.72 -23.83
C VAL A 785 3.65 52.97 -24.45
N PRO A 786 4.13 54.22 -24.53
CA PRO A 786 5.49 54.47 -24.98
C PRO A 786 6.48 53.95 -23.93
N ILE A 787 7.46 53.16 -24.36
CA ILE A 787 8.58 52.72 -23.53
C ILE A 787 9.83 53.46 -24.00
N THR A 788 10.45 54.22 -23.09
CA THR A 788 11.76 54.81 -23.35
C THR A 788 12.84 53.78 -23.06
N LEU A 789 13.65 53.51 -24.08
CA LEU A 789 14.86 52.70 -24.00
C LEU A 789 16.06 53.63 -23.79
N THR A 790 16.77 53.46 -22.67
CA THR A 790 18.03 54.17 -22.43
C THR A 790 19.16 53.16 -22.45
N ASN A 791 20.14 53.38 -23.32
CA ASN A 791 21.39 52.62 -23.27
C ASN A 791 22.14 53.00 -21.98
N THR A 792 22.44 52.03 -21.13
CA THR A 792 23.20 52.21 -19.87
C THR A 792 24.61 51.65 -19.94
N SER A 793 25.07 51.25 -21.14
CA SER A 793 26.49 51.00 -21.42
C SER A 793 27.30 52.27 -21.62
#